data_AF-A0A5R9DSY3-F1
#
_entry.id   AF-A0A5R9DSY3-F1
#
_cell.length_a   1.000
_cell.length_b   1.000
_cell.length_c   1.000
_cell.angle_alpha   90.00
_cell.angle_beta   90.00
_cell.angle_gamma   90.00
#
_symmetry.space_group_name_H-M   'P 1'
#
loop_
_entity.id
_entity.type
_entity.pdbx_description
1 polymer ?
#
loop_
_entity_poly.entity_id
_entity_poly.type
_entity_poly.pdbx_seq_one_letter_code
_entity_poly.pdbx_strand_id
1 'polypeptide(L)'
;MANTTTRRRRNAAPAAKPRGAGRAKATKPSAAIPAQAAAPEETTVPLVHPEADPVLADAADRAADLRDLAADDAARILADSEARAAELLDGARSEAASITEAATTEQARVLADAQADADRVRTEAASTAAADADQVLADADAKAKQLLADARRQAEEVTTAAAARSDEVQAEAAQAAAKVLADAEAARTELLAAAERTAAETRTRATTDAEALLERARGEADRLRESADDQAAQVRAGAEKMAAGLRADADRALDDARSSAEELRAATDKDVARLREQAEKDATSAREAAAKATADQAAAAQARAEADRVLQAATERTVQRARRREIRTESRAARRKARNDARPAGGVPPLSGQELVLVAGIVLAAAVVSTLGLLSSYTALETKASGWGWEWPWLLPVGIDVAIPAFTGANLVLIRMGMELRWIRWVPRALTAVTVYLNWNASDSASGRLGHAALTLLWVVFSEIASHVYATRIGAVTGKKRMETVRRSRWILAPIPTARLRRRMILWEITSYEEALTRLQEQTYLRAQLKEEYGWRWRSKAPLEQRMALKLGSAPAALADTLTPEDALTVERAEETEHAHPDMSALTSGEVRGERERPALTSGAHEGERDTEETDAQRAEGALTRSETEALTERRHARIRLLYTELGRRPEWTEIRDALTDAGLSDKPVSRPTAQRLRAQVEEAAPGA
;
A
#
# COMPACT_ATOMS: atom_id res chain seq x y z
N MET A 1 40.92 -14.90 0.70
CA MET A 1 42.34 -14.53 0.93
C MET A 1 43.08 -14.51 -0.41
N ALA A 2 44.28 -13.92 -0.45
CA ALA A 2 45.27 -13.97 -1.53
C ALA A 2 44.86 -13.42 -2.92
N ASN A 3 45.58 -12.36 -3.35
CA ASN A 3 45.71 -12.00 -4.76
C ASN A 3 46.62 -12.99 -5.50
N THR A 4 46.63 -12.98 -6.83
CA THR A 4 47.82 -12.56 -7.61
C THR A 4 47.48 -12.35 -9.09
N THR A 5 47.82 -11.17 -9.62
CA THR A 5 47.80 -10.85 -11.05
C THR A 5 49.23 -10.84 -11.57
N THR A 6 49.55 -11.59 -12.63
CA THR A 6 50.88 -11.55 -13.27
C THR A 6 50.81 -11.06 -14.72
N ARG A 7 51.72 -10.13 -15.04
CA ARG A 7 51.67 -9.26 -16.23
C ARG A 7 52.83 -9.56 -17.18
N ARG A 8 52.56 -10.16 -18.34
CA ARG A 8 53.55 -10.46 -19.38
C ARG A 8 54.14 -9.17 -19.98
N ARG A 9 55.47 -9.02 -20.00
CA ARG A 9 56.19 -7.90 -20.67
C ARG A 9 57.29 -8.45 -21.58
N ARG A 10 57.69 -7.67 -22.60
CA ARG A 10 58.67 -8.03 -23.65
C ARG A 10 60.00 -7.25 -23.46
N ASN A 11 60.94 -7.49 -24.38
CA ASN A 11 62.20 -6.75 -24.67
C ASN A 11 63.44 -7.23 -23.87
N ALA A 12 64.68 -7.19 -24.39
CA ALA A 12 65.18 -7.12 -25.78
C ALA A 12 66.70 -7.44 -25.83
N ALA A 13 67.25 -7.67 -27.03
CA ALA A 13 68.69 -7.56 -27.36
C ALA A 13 69.04 -6.07 -27.72
N PRO A 14 70.29 -5.61 -27.97
CA PRO A 14 71.51 -6.35 -28.42
C PRO A 14 72.87 -5.83 -27.85
N ALA A 15 73.99 -6.17 -28.51
CA ALA A 15 75.32 -5.48 -28.63
C ALA A 15 76.53 -6.45 -28.55
N ALA A 16 77.74 -6.02 -28.96
CA ALA A 16 78.89 -6.93 -29.18
C ALA A 16 80.31 -6.30 -29.11
N LYS A 17 81.34 -7.15 -28.83
CA LYS A 17 82.80 -6.98 -29.08
C LYS A 17 83.54 -5.89 -28.22
N PRO A 18 84.90 -5.81 -28.20
CA PRO A 18 85.96 -6.72 -28.72
C PRO A 18 87.17 -7.05 -27.76
N ARG A 19 88.00 -8.02 -28.18
CA ARG A 19 89.49 -8.20 -28.03
C ARG A 19 90.30 -7.75 -26.78
N GLY A 20 91.23 -8.63 -26.37
CA GLY A 20 92.49 -8.35 -25.63
C GLY A 20 93.64 -9.27 -26.09
N ALA A 21 94.91 -9.00 -25.71
CA ALA A 21 96.11 -9.75 -26.18
C ALA A 21 97.31 -9.72 -25.19
N GLY A 22 98.31 -10.61 -25.35
CA GLY A 22 99.55 -10.66 -24.55
C GLY A 22 100.68 -11.55 -25.13
N ARG A 23 101.95 -11.30 -24.76
CA ARG A 23 103.18 -11.94 -25.34
C ARG A 23 104.46 -11.67 -24.50
N ALA A 24 105.28 -12.69 -24.13
CA ALA A 24 106.74 -12.67 -23.77
C ALA A 24 107.19 -13.92 -22.92
N LYS A 25 108.46 -14.32 -22.67
CA LYS A 25 109.78 -14.28 -23.40
C LYS A 25 110.96 -14.93 -22.56
N ALA A 26 111.80 -15.81 -23.15
CA ALA A 26 113.19 -16.26 -22.73
C ALA A 26 113.36 -17.08 -21.40
N THR A 27 114.50 -17.70 -20.98
CA THR A 27 115.98 -17.58 -21.31
C THR A 27 116.82 -18.89 -21.02
N LYS A 28 118.17 -18.90 -21.25
CA LYS A 28 119.18 -20.00 -21.07
C LYS A 28 119.88 -20.07 -19.68
N PRO A 29 120.84 -21.01 -19.43
CA PRO A 29 122.29 -20.64 -19.36
C PRO A 29 123.31 -21.66 -19.99
N SER A 30 124.63 -21.45 -19.82
CA SER A 30 125.82 -22.15 -20.45
C SER A 30 127.14 -21.73 -19.74
N ALA A 31 128.37 -22.28 -19.83
CA ALA A 31 129.02 -23.55 -20.28
C ALA A 31 130.54 -23.55 -19.80
N ALA A 32 131.39 -24.59 -20.05
CA ALA A 32 132.81 -24.64 -19.61
C ALA A 32 133.79 -25.44 -20.55
N ILE A 33 135.09 -25.04 -20.63
CA ILE A 33 136.20 -25.62 -21.46
C ILE A 33 137.59 -25.27 -20.86
N PRO A 34 138.68 -26.06 -21.06
CA PRO A 34 139.95 -25.47 -21.59
C PRO A 34 140.99 -26.40 -22.32
N ALA A 35 141.87 -25.79 -23.15
CA ALA A 35 143.32 -26.08 -23.40
C ALA A 35 143.78 -27.42 -24.09
N GLN A 36 144.96 -27.53 -24.76
CA GLN A 36 146.13 -26.63 -24.98
C GLN A 36 146.98 -26.96 -26.25
N ALA A 37 147.78 -25.98 -26.75
CA ALA A 37 149.08 -25.97 -27.50
C ALA A 37 149.72 -27.25 -28.16
N ALA A 38 150.68 -27.20 -29.11
CA ALA A 38 151.23 -26.22 -30.09
C ALA A 38 152.24 -26.93 -31.06
N ALA A 39 152.84 -26.25 -32.06
CA ALA A 39 153.84 -26.77 -33.03
C ALA A 39 155.32 -26.60 -32.54
N PRO A 40 156.38 -27.05 -33.27
CA PRO A 40 156.91 -26.33 -34.46
C PRO A 40 157.62 -27.22 -35.55
N GLU A 41 158.51 -26.61 -36.34
CA GLU A 41 159.23 -27.13 -37.52
C GLU A 41 160.72 -27.51 -37.25
N GLU A 42 161.44 -27.91 -38.32
CA GLU A 42 162.92 -27.90 -38.61
C GLU A 42 163.37 -29.26 -39.21
N THR A 43 164.06 -29.39 -40.35
CA THR A 43 165.03 -28.59 -41.14
C THR A 43 166.49 -28.70 -40.66
N THR A 44 167.30 -29.55 -41.31
CA THR A 44 168.75 -29.30 -41.54
C THR A 44 169.37 -30.26 -42.57
N VAL A 45 170.47 -29.82 -43.20
CA VAL A 45 171.33 -30.53 -44.17
C VAL A 45 172.77 -29.97 -44.00
N PRO A 46 173.72 -30.24 -44.93
CA PRO A 46 174.71 -31.32 -44.97
C PRO A 46 176.08 -30.99 -44.31
N LEU A 47 177.04 -31.93 -44.36
CA LEU A 47 178.50 -31.80 -44.68
C LEU A 47 179.26 -33.04 -44.11
N VAL A 48 180.46 -33.48 -44.54
CA VAL A 48 181.14 -33.62 -45.86
C VAL A 48 182.59 -34.09 -45.60
N HIS A 49 183.07 -35.07 -46.38
CA HIS A 49 184.49 -35.51 -46.50
C HIS A 49 185.20 -36.08 -45.24
N PRO A 50 186.36 -36.76 -45.42
CA PRO A 50 186.67 -37.77 -46.44
C PRO A 50 187.26 -39.05 -45.81
N GLU A 51 187.34 -40.16 -46.56
CA GLU A 51 188.15 -41.31 -46.15
C GLU A 51 188.95 -41.90 -47.33
N ALA A 52 189.97 -42.70 -47.02
CA ALA A 52 191.03 -43.12 -47.92
C ALA A 52 191.22 -44.64 -47.95
N ASP A 53 192.00 -45.09 -48.93
CA ASP A 53 192.41 -46.46 -49.25
C ASP A 53 191.29 -47.48 -49.60
N PRO A 54 191.36 -48.16 -50.77
CA PRO A 54 190.32 -49.06 -51.23
C PRO A 54 190.50 -50.49 -50.71
N VAL A 55 189.49 -51.01 -49.99
CA VAL A 55 189.11 -52.46 -49.99
C VAL A 55 187.79 -52.73 -49.25
N LEU A 56 187.33 -51.83 -48.36
CA LEU A 56 186.18 -52.09 -47.46
C LEU A 56 184.77 -51.80 -48.02
N ALA A 57 184.62 -51.24 -49.22
CA ALA A 57 183.33 -50.79 -49.76
C ALA A 57 182.29 -51.92 -49.94
N ASP A 58 182.69 -53.07 -50.49
CA ASP A 58 181.81 -54.21 -50.84
C ASP A 58 181.09 -54.85 -49.63
N ALA A 59 181.45 -54.47 -48.39
CA ALA A 59 180.75 -54.91 -47.18
C ALA A 59 179.64 -53.96 -46.71
N ALA A 60 179.68 -52.67 -47.10
CA ALA A 60 178.76 -51.65 -46.61
C ALA A 60 177.43 -51.66 -47.39
N ASP A 61 177.50 -51.71 -48.73
CA ASP A 61 176.32 -51.58 -49.60
C ASP A 61 175.29 -52.70 -49.33
N ARG A 62 175.75 -53.95 -49.19
CA ARG A 62 174.88 -55.10 -48.84
C ARG A 62 174.22 -55.00 -47.46
N ALA A 63 174.70 -54.11 -46.58
CA ALA A 63 174.07 -53.82 -45.29
C ALA A 63 173.06 -52.65 -45.36
N ALA A 64 173.10 -51.84 -46.42
CA ALA A 64 172.04 -50.89 -46.77
C ALA A 64 170.89 -51.61 -47.48
N ASP A 65 171.18 -52.43 -48.52
CA ASP A 65 170.18 -53.21 -49.28
C ASP A 65 169.23 -54.00 -48.35
N LEU A 66 169.78 -54.66 -47.33
CA LEU A 66 168.99 -55.45 -46.36
C LEU A 66 168.16 -54.61 -45.39
N ARG A 67 168.52 -53.34 -45.17
CA ARG A 67 167.70 -52.41 -44.37
C ARG A 67 166.55 -51.84 -45.18
N ASP A 68 166.83 -51.46 -46.43
CA ASP A 68 165.81 -50.89 -47.31
C ASP A 68 164.77 -51.96 -47.69
N LEU A 69 165.20 -53.21 -47.94
CA LEU A 69 164.28 -54.35 -48.10
C LEU A 69 163.41 -54.58 -46.85
N ALA A 70 163.98 -54.46 -45.65
CA ALA A 70 163.24 -54.61 -44.40
C ALA A 70 162.30 -53.43 -44.12
N ALA A 71 162.65 -52.22 -44.56
CA ALA A 71 161.79 -51.04 -44.51
C ALA A 71 160.61 -51.15 -45.49
N ASP A 72 160.86 -51.62 -46.72
CA ASP A 72 159.83 -51.91 -47.72
C ASP A 72 158.89 -53.03 -47.27
N ASP A 73 159.40 -54.10 -46.67
CA ASP A 73 158.58 -55.17 -46.10
C ASP A 73 157.75 -54.66 -44.91
N ALA A 74 158.32 -53.82 -44.03
CA ALA A 74 157.59 -53.22 -42.92
C ALA A 74 156.50 -52.24 -43.41
N ALA A 75 156.80 -51.40 -44.41
CA ALA A 75 155.84 -50.49 -45.02
C ALA A 75 154.71 -51.26 -45.73
N ARG A 76 155.02 -52.38 -46.39
CA ARG A 76 154.03 -53.27 -47.02
C ARG A 76 153.15 -53.95 -45.98
N ILE A 77 153.72 -54.43 -44.87
CA ILE A 77 152.96 -55.01 -43.74
C ILE A 77 152.03 -53.96 -43.11
N LEU A 78 152.51 -52.72 -42.94
CA LEU A 78 151.69 -51.61 -42.44
C LEU A 78 150.53 -51.33 -43.41
N ALA A 79 150.79 -51.16 -44.70
CA ALA A 79 149.75 -50.93 -45.72
C ALA A 79 148.73 -52.08 -45.79
N ASP A 80 149.17 -53.35 -45.74
CA ASP A 80 148.28 -54.52 -45.65
C ASP A 80 147.43 -54.50 -44.37
N SER A 81 148.00 -54.06 -43.24
CA SER A 81 147.30 -53.97 -41.97
C SER A 81 146.30 -52.81 -41.92
N GLU A 82 146.62 -51.67 -42.53
CA GLU A 82 145.72 -50.53 -42.68
C GLU A 82 144.58 -50.83 -43.65
N ALA A 83 144.87 -51.53 -44.76
CA ALA A 83 143.85 -52.01 -45.70
C ALA A 83 142.87 -52.98 -45.02
N ARG A 84 143.36 -53.96 -44.26
CA ARG A 84 142.51 -54.90 -43.48
C ARG A 84 141.76 -54.20 -42.36
N ALA A 85 142.35 -53.19 -41.71
CA ALA A 85 141.66 -52.38 -40.71
C ALA A 85 140.54 -51.55 -41.33
N ALA A 86 140.76 -50.97 -42.52
CA ALA A 86 139.73 -50.26 -43.28
C ALA A 86 138.61 -51.19 -43.74
N GLU A 87 138.93 -52.39 -44.26
CA GLU A 87 137.98 -53.43 -44.65
C GLU A 87 137.11 -53.88 -43.46
N LEU A 88 137.72 -54.16 -42.30
CA LEU A 88 137.00 -54.51 -41.07
C LEU A 88 136.13 -53.36 -40.56
N LEU A 89 136.58 -52.10 -40.66
CA LEU A 89 135.79 -50.94 -40.27
C LEU A 89 134.61 -50.67 -41.22
N ASP A 90 134.77 -50.94 -42.52
CA ASP A 90 133.68 -50.76 -43.49
C ASP A 90 132.67 -51.92 -43.45
N GLY A 91 133.14 -53.14 -43.21
CA GLY A 91 132.30 -54.28 -42.84
C GLY A 91 131.48 -54.01 -41.57
N ALA A 92 132.12 -53.55 -40.49
CA ALA A 92 131.43 -53.20 -39.24
C ALA A 92 130.45 -52.02 -39.39
N ARG A 93 130.75 -51.04 -40.25
CA ARG A 93 129.80 -49.95 -40.61
C ARG A 93 128.61 -50.49 -41.39
N SER A 94 128.84 -51.39 -42.34
CA SER A 94 127.79 -52.01 -43.15
C SER A 94 126.88 -52.90 -42.29
N GLU A 95 127.46 -53.67 -41.38
CA GLU A 95 126.72 -54.44 -40.38
C GLU A 95 125.89 -53.52 -39.47
N ALA A 96 126.50 -52.49 -38.87
CA ALA A 96 125.78 -51.51 -38.03
C ALA A 96 124.67 -50.75 -38.78
N ALA A 97 124.87 -50.44 -40.07
CA ALA A 97 123.86 -49.84 -40.93
C ALA A 97 122.69 -50.80 -41.16
N SER A 98 122.96 -52.06 -41.52
CA SER A 98 121.92 -53.07 -41.73
C SER A 98 121.14 -53.42 -40.45
N ILE A 99 121.81 -53.44 -39.29
CA ILE A 99 121.16 -53.57 -37.98
C ILE A 99 120.24 -52.36 -37.70
N THR A 100 120.67 -51.15 -38.07
CA THR A 100 119.85 -49.93 -37.90
C THR A 100 118.65 -49.90 -38.84
N GLU A 101 118.81 -50.35 -40.09
CA GLU A 101 117.72 -50.48 -41.07
C GLU A 101 116.70 -51.56 -40.66
N ALA A 102 117.18 -52.71 -40.17
CA ALA A 102 116.32 -53.75 -39.60
C ALA A 102 115.57 -53.25 -38.35
N ALA A 103 116.26 -52.58 -37.43
CA ALA A 103 115.65 -52.04 -36.21
C ALA A 103 114.63 -50.92 -36.48
N THR A 104 114.88 -50.05 -37.45
CA THR A 104 113.91 -49.01 -37.85
C THR A 104 112.73 -49.58 -38.63
N THR A 105 112.95 -50.62 -39.45
CA THR A 105 111.87 -51.37 -40.11
C THR A 105 110.98 -52.07 -39.07
N GLU A 106 111.55 -52.75 -38.09
CA GLU A 106 110.79 -53.43 -37.03
C GLU A 106 110.11 -52.42 -36.09
N GLN A 107 110.74 -51.27 -35.79
CA GLN A 107 110.08 -50.18 -35.07
C GLN A 107 108.87 -49.64 -35.83
N ALA A 108 108.99 -49.42 -37.14
CA ALA A 108 107.88 -48.98 -37.99
C ALA A 108 106.76 -50.02 -38.04
N ARG A 109 107.12 -51.31 -38.09
CA ARG A 109 106.17 -52.44 -38.00
C ARG A 109 105.41 -52.43 -36.69
N VAL A 110 106.11 -52.42 -35.54
CA VAL A 110 105.50 -52.44 -34.21
C VAL A 110 104.58 -51.23 -34.00
N LEU A 111 104.94 -50.05 -34.52
CA LEU A 111 104.07 -48.87 -34.49
C LEU A 111 102.83 -49.02 -35.38
N ALA A 112 102.93 -49.66 -36.54
CA ALA A 112 101.80 -49.93 -37.42
C ALA A 112 100.84 -50.99 -36.82
N ASP A 113 101.39 -52.08 -36.28
CA ASP A 113 100.61 -53.14 -35.61
C ASP A 113 99.91 -52.56 -34.35
N ALA A 114 100.60 -51.76 -33.54
CA ALA A 114 100.00 -51.09 -32.37
C ALA A 114 98.92 -50.04 -32.75
N GLN A 115 99.09 -49.32 -33.86
CA GLN A 115 98.05 -48.41 -34.37
C GLN A 115 96.82 -49.19 -34.87
N ALA A 116 97.03 -50.31 -35.58
CA ALA A 116 95.95 -51.16 -36.05
C ALA A 116 95.13 -51.75 -34.89
N ASP A 117 95.78 -52.19 -33.81
CA ASP A 117 95.09 -52.65 -32.61
C ASP A 117 94.41 -51.51 -31.83
N ALA A 118 95.00 -50.31 -31.78
CA ALA A 118 94.34 -49.14 -31.18
C ALA A 118 93.09 -48.70 -31.97
N ASP A 119 93.08 -48.86 -33.29
CA ASP A 119 91.92 -48.59 -34.16
C ASP A 119 90.88 -49.72 -34.11
N ARG A 120 91.32 -50.98 -33.95
CA ARG A 120 90.46 -52.14 -33.67
C ARG A 120 89.70 -51.96 -32.36
N VAL A 121 90.41 -51.72 -31.26
CA VAL A 121 89.82 -51.50 -29.92
C VAL A 121 88.88 -50.29 -29.93
N ARG A 122 89.20 -49.21 -30.66
CA ARG A 122 88.28 -48.06 -30.79
C ARG A 122 87.00 -48.41 -31.54
N THR A 123 87.11 -49.24 -32.58
CA THR A 123 85.95 -49.73 -33.35
C THR A 123 85.08 -50.66 -32.50
N GLU A 124 85.68 -51.61 -31.78
CA GLU A 124 84.98 -52.54 -30.88
C GLU A 124 84.29 -51.81 -29.71
N ALA A 125 84.96 -50.83 -29.11
CA ALA A 125 84.37 -49.99 -28.08
C ALA A 125 83.22 -49.12 -28.62
N ALA A 126 83.36 -48.57 -29.84
CA ALA A 126 82.31 -47.78 -30.48
C ALA A 126 81.08 -48.63 -30.87
N SER A 127 81.28 -49.85 -31.37
CA SER A 127 80.16 -50.77 -31.68
C SER A 127 79.46 -51.26 -30.41
N THR A 128 80.22 -51.51 -29.33
CA THR A 128 79.64 -51.88 -28.03
C THR A 128 78.81 -50.73 -27.46
N ALA A 129 79.36 -49.52 -27.42
CA ALA A 129 78.65 -48.34 -26.94
C ALA A 129 77.41 -47.98 -27.79
N ALA A 130 77.41 -48.28 -29.09
CA ALA A 130 76.24 -48.13 -29.95
C ALA A 130 75.16 -49.20 -29.61
N ALA A 131 75.55 -50.46 -29.44
CA ALA A 131 74.63 -51.53 -29.05
C ALA A 131 74.01 -51.30 -27.67
N ASP A 132 74.81 -50.85 -26.69
CA ASP A 132 74.32 -50.46 -25.36
C ASP A 132 73.33 -49.28 -25.43
N ALA A 133 73.59 -48.28 -26.29
CA ALA A 133 72.70 -47.15 -26.49
C ALA A 133 71.37 -47.56 -27.16
N ASP A 134 71.41 -48.40 -28.19
CA ASP A 134 70.22 -48.94 -28.86
C ASP A 134 69.39 -49.82 -27.90
N GLN A 135 70.04 -50.64 -27.06
CA GLN A 135 69.37 -51.44 -26.04
C GLN A 135 68.71 -50.55 -24.98
N VAL A 136 69.39 -49.50 -24.48
CA VAL A 136 68.82 -48.55 -23.52
C VAL A 136 67.64 -47.77 -24.13
N LEU A 137 67.70 -47.42 -25.42
CA LEU A 137 66.58 -46.79 -26.13
C LEU A 137 65.39 -47.75 -26.30
N ALA A 138 65.63 -49.02 -26.65
CA ALA A 138 64.60 -50.04 -26.74
C ALA A 138 63.91 -50.30 -25.39
N ASP A 139 64.69 -50.42 -24.31
CA ASP A 139 64.17 -50.59 -22.95
C ASP A 139 63.39 -49.35 -22.46
N ALA A 140 63.82 -48.15 -22.84
CA ALA A 140 63.12 -46.90 -22.52
C ALA A 140 61.79 -46.77 -23.28
N ASP A 141 61.76 -47.10 -24.56
CA ASP A 141 60.54 -47.13 -25.39
C ASP A 141 59.55 -48.21 -24.90
N ALA A 142 60.04 -49.41 -24.56
CA ALA A 142 59.22 -50.47 -23.96
C ALA A 142 58.57 -50.01 -22.63
N LYS A 143 59.34 -49.38 -21.74
CA LYS A 143 58.83 -48.81 -20.48
C LYS A 143 57.84 -47.66 -20.72
N ALA A 144 58.10 -46.78 -21.68
CA ALA A 144 57.19 -45.70 -22.05
C ALA A 144 55.86 -46.24 -22.60
N LYS A 145 55.90 -47.25 -23.47
CA LYS A 145 54.71 -47.95 -23.99
C LYS A 145 53.92 -48.64 -22.88
N GLN A 146 54.60 -49.29 -21.94
CA GLN A 146 53.94 -49.88 -20.77
C GLN A 146 53.25 -48.81 -19.91
N LEU A 147 53.94 -47.74 -19.53
CA LEU A 147 53.37 -46.66 -18.72
C LEU A 147 52.16 -45.98 -19.41
N LEU A 148 52.19 -45.84 -20.73
CA LEU A 148 51.05 -45.34 -21.51
C LEU A 148 49.88 -46.33 -21.55
N ALA A 149 50.12 -47.64 -21.52
CA ALA A 149 49.07 -48.66 -21.43
C ALA A 149 48.46 -48.73 -20.02
N ASP A 150 49.29 -48.63 -18.97
CA ASP A 150 48.85 -48.59 -17.58
C ASP A 150 48.02 -47.32 -17.29
N ALA A 151 48.48 -46.15 -17.75
CA ALA A 151 47.74 -44.90 -17.62
C ALA A 151 46.40 -44.90 -18.39
N ARG A 152 46.32 -45.59 -19.54
CA ARG A 152 45.06 -45.78 -20.28
C ARG A 152 44.09 -46.68 -19.52
N ARG A 153 44.55 -47.83 -19.01
CA ARG A 153 43.72 -48.70 -18.17
C ARG A 153 43.17 -47.98 -16.95
N GLN A 154 44.00 -47.22 -16.23
CA GLN A 154 43.55 -46.42 -15.09
C GLN A 154 42.52 -45.35 -15.47
N ALA A 155 42.66 -44.72 -16.65
CA ALA A 155 41.67 -43.77 -17.16
C ALA A 155 40.34 -44.47 -17.56
N GLU A 156 40.40 -45.65 -18.16
CA GLU A 156 39.24 -46.47 -18.53
C GLU A 156 38.51 -47.01 -17.29
N GLU A 157 39.25 -47.45 -16.26
CA GLU A 157 38.72 -47.84 -14.94
C GLU A 157 38.03 -46.67 -14.24
N VAL A 158 38.66 -45.49 -14.20
CA VAL A 158 38.10 -44.29 -13.55
C VAL A 158 36.87 -43.77 -14.30
N THR A 159 36.87 -43.77 -15.63
CA THR A 159 35.69 -43.35 -16.42
C THR A 159 34.55 -44.34 -16.30
N THR A 160 34.82 -45.65 -16.28
CA THR A 160 33.81 -46.69 -16.05
C THR A 160 33.21 -46.59 -14.64
N ALA A 161 34.04 -46.39 -13.61
CA ALA A 161 33.58 -46.21 -12.23
C ALA A 161 32.81 -44.90 -12.03
N ALA A 162 33.16 -43.83 -12.75
CA ALA A 162 32.42 -42.57 -12.74
C ALA A 162 31.06 -42.69 -13.44
N ALA A 163 30.98 -43.43 -14.55
CA ALA A 163 29.72 -43.74 -15.23
C ALA A 163 28.79 -44.57 -14.33
N ALA A 164 29.29 -45.67 -13.75
CA ALA A 164 28.49 -46.52 -12.85
C ALA A 164 27.92 -45.74 -11.65
N ARG A 165 28.72 -44.86 -11.03
CA ARG A 165 28.26 -43.97 -9.94
C ARG A 165 27.27 -42.91 -10.39
N SER A 166 27.40 -42.40 -11.62
CA SER A 166 26.43 -41.49 -12.22
C SER A 166 25.08 -42.19 -12.40
N ASP A 167 25.09 -43.42 -12.90
CA ASP A 167 23.88 -44.21 -13.15
C ASP A 167 23.22 -44.64 -11.84
N GLU A 168 24.01 -45.01 -10.83
CA GLU A 168 23.58 -45.26 -9.44
C GLU A 168 22.87 -44.03 -8.84
N VAL A 169 23.50 -42.85 -8.86
CA VAL A 169 22.90 -41.60 -8.35
C VAL A 169 21.66 -41.18 -9.15
N GLN A 170 21.62 -41.42 -10.45
CA GLN A 170 20.42 -41.19 -11.27
C GLN A 170 19.28 -42.15 -10.89
N ALA A 171 19.59 -43.43 -10.63
CA ALA A 171 18.60 -44.41 -10.18
C ALA A 171 18.06 -44.10 -8.77
N GLU A 172 18.91 -43.69 -7.84
CA GLU A 172 18.50 -43.22 -6.51
C GLU A 172 17.61 -41.97 -6.60
N ALA A 173 18.02 -40.97 -7.39
CA ALA A 173 17.26 -39.75 -7.59
C ALA A 173 15.89 -40.02 -8.25
N ALA A 174 15.83 -40.94 -9.22
CA ALA A 174 14.57 -41.35 -9.86
C ALA A 174 13.64 -42.09 -8.88
N GLN A 175 14.17 -42.98 -8.03
CA GLN A 175 13.39 -43.66 -6.99
C GLN A 175 12.89 -42.68 -5.92
N ALA A 176 13.72 -41.73 -5.49
CA ALA A 176 13.33 -40.69 -4.54
C ALA A 176 12.23 -39.79 -5.13
N ALA A 177 12.35 -39.36 -6.39
CA ALA A 177 11.32 -38.59 -7.09
C ALA A 177 10.01 -39.37 -7.24
N ALA A 178 10.07 -40.64 -7.64
CA ALA A 178 8.89 -41.51 -7.76
C ALA A 178 8.19 -41.70 -6.40
N LYS A 179 8.95 -41.86 -5.31
CA LYS A 179 8.38 -41.94 -3.96
C LYS A 179 7.70 -40.62 -3.56
N VAL A 180 8.37 -39.47 -3.75
CA VAL A 180 7.80 -38.16 -3.41
C VAL A 180 6.51 -37.88 -4.19
N LEU A 181 6.42 -38.33 -5.45
CA LEU A 181 5.19 -38.25 -6.23
C LEU A 181 4.08 -39.15 -5.64
N ALA A 182 4.39 -40.42 -5.30
CA ALA A 182 3.42 -41.33 -4.70
C ALA A 182 2.92 -40.84 -3.31
N ASP A 183 3.83 -40.36 -2.46
CA ASP A 183 3.49 -39.77 -1.16
C ASP A 183 2.60 -38.52 -1.34
N ALA A 184 2.85 -37.69 -2.37
CA ALA A 184 2.03 -36.51 -2.68
C ALA A 184 0.66 -36.86 -3.27
N GLU A 185 0.55 -37.92 -4.09
CA GLU A 185 -0.73 -38.42 -4.61
C GLU A 185 -1.60 -39.07 -3.52
N ALA A 186 -0.97 -39.77 -2.57
CA ALA A 186 -1.64 -40.28 -1.37
C ALA A 186 -2.17 -39.13 -0.50
N ALA A 187 -1.33 -38.14 -0.18
CA ALA A 187 -1.73 -36.96 0.59
C ALA A 187 -2.82 -36.14 -0.10
N ARG A 188 -2.75 -35.99 -1.43
CA ARG A 188 -3.82 -35.35 -2.23
C ARG A 188 -5.14 -36.11 -2.10
N THR A 189 -5.11 -37.44 -2.18
CA THR A 189 -6.30 -38.30 -2.05
C THR A 189 -6.92 -38.19 -0.65
N GLU A 190 -6.09 -38.20 0.39
CA GLU A 190 -6.55 -38.01 1.78
C GLU A 190 -7.16 -36.62 2.00
N LEU A 191 -6.54 -35.56 1.50
CA LEU A 191 -7.05 -34.18 1.60
C LEU A 191 -8.38 -34.00 0.87
N LEU A 192 -8.57 -34.63 -0.30
CA LEU A 192 -9.85 -34.64 -1.00
C LEU A 192 -10.92 -35.39 -0.19
N ALA A 193 -10.61 -36.59 0.32
CA ALA A 193 -11.52 -37.35 1.16
C ALA A 193 -11.82 -36.68 2.52
N ALA A 194 -10.93 -35.82 3.02
CA ALA A 194 -11.19 -34.96 4.17
C ALA A 194 -12.12 -33.79 3.81
N ALA A 195 -11.85 -33.09 2.71
CA ALA A 195 -12.69 -31.98 2.23
C ALA A 195 -14.12 -32.44 1.89
N GLU A 196 -14.29 -33.62 1.28
CA GLU A 196 -15.61 -34.20 1.00
C GLU A 196 -16.39 -34.54 2.28
N ARG A 197 -15.72 -35.08 3.31
CA ARG A 197 -16.32 -35.31 4.64
C ARG A 197 -16.77 -34.00 5.28
N THR A 198 -15.91 -32.99 5.36
CA THR A 198 -16.26 -31.67 5.89
C THR A 198 -17.42 -31.04 5.11
N ALA A 199 -17.41 -31.11 3.77
CA ALA A 199 -18.50 -30.60 2.94
C ALA A 199 -19.81 -31.38 3.12
N ALA A 200 -19.77 -32.67 3.46
CA ALA A 200 -20.94 -33.44 3.84
C ALA A 200 -21.47 -33.02 5.23
N GLU A 201 -20.59 -32.93 6.23
CA GLU A 201 -20.92 -32.52 7.60
C GLU A 201 -21.52 -31.11 7.65
N THR A 202 -20.90 -30.13 6.98
CA THR A 202 -21.43 -28.75 6.87
C THR A 202 -22.79 -28.73 6.19
N ARG A 203 -22.99 -29.52 5.11
CA ARG A 203 -24.29 -29.62 4.43
C ARG A 203 -25.36 -30.20 5.35
N THR A 204 -25.06 -31.29 6.05
CA THR A 204 -25.99 -31.92 7.00
C THR A 204 -26.35 -30.96 8.13
N ARG A 205 -25.37 -30.28 8.75
CA ARG A 205 -25.63 -29.24 9.76
C ARG A 205 -26.52 -28.13 9.21
N ALA A 206 -26.19 -27.58 8.05
CA ALA A 206 -26.97 -26.50 7.43
C ALA A 206 -28.42 -26.92 7.13
N THR A 207 -28.66 -28.17 6.70
CA THR A 207 -30.02 -28.70 6.56
C THR A 207 -30.74 -28.81 7.90
N THR A 208 -30.11 -29.40 8.92
CA THR A 208 -30.71 -29.52 10.27
C THR A 208 -31.00 -28.16 10.91
N ASP A 209 -30.11 -27.19 10.76
CA ASP A 209 -30.31 -25.83 11.28
C ASP A 209 -31.44 -25.11 10.53
N ALA A 210 -31.56 -25.29 9.21
CA ALA A 210 -32.66 -24.75 8.41
C ALA A 210 -34.02 -25.38 8.80
N GLU A 211 -34.08 -26.69 9.00
CA GLU A 211 -35.28 -27.39 9.49
C GLU A 211 -35.66 -26.89 10.91
N ALA A 212 -34.70 -26.77 11.81
CA ALA A 212 -34.92 -26.26 13.16
C ALA A 212 -35.33 -24.77 13.18
N LEU A 213 -34.96 -23.97 12.17
CA LEU A 213 -35.44 -22.60 11.98
C LEU A 213 -36.87 -22.56 11.41
N LEU A 214 -37.20 -23.43 10.45
CA LEU A 214 -38.55 -23.55 9.89
C LEU A 214 -39.57 -23.98 10.96
N GLU A 215 -39.23 -24.93 11.83
CA GLU A 215 -40.11 -25.33 12.95
C GLU A 215 -40.30 -24.21 13.98
N ARG A 216 -39.24 -23.44 14.29
CA ARG A 216 -39.37 -22.24 15.14
C ARG A 216 -40.29 -21.20 14.50
N ALA A 217 -40.12 -20.90 13.21
CA ALA A 217 -40.97 -19.96 12.48
C ALA A 217 -42.43 -20.41 12.37
N ARG A 218 -42.69 -21.73 12.22
CA ARG A 218 -44.03 -22.32 12.29
C ARG A 218 -44.65 -22.10 13.67
N GLY A 219 -43.96 -22.49 14.74
CA GLY A 219 -44.44 -22.31 16.12
C GLY A 219 -44.65 -20.85 16.53
N GLU A 220 -43.89 -19.90 15.97
CA GLU A 220 -44.13 -18.47 16.17
C GLU A 220 -45.34 -17.96 15.36
N ALA A 221 -45.52 -18.41 14.12
CA ALA A 221 -46.68 -18.06 13.31
C ALA A 221 -47.99 -18.59 13.91
N ASP A 222 -47.98 -19.79 14.50
CA ASP A 222 -49.17 -20.36 15.14
C ASP A 222 -49.53 -19.66 16.46
N ARG A 223 -48.56 -19.29 17.29
CA ARG A 223 -48.80 -18.41 18.47
C ARG A 223 -49.36 -17.04 18.06
N LEU A 224 -48.89 -16.50 16.93
CA LEU A 224 -49.38 -15.22 16.41
C LEU A 224 -50.83 -15.33 15.89
N ARG A 225 -51.20 -16.47 15.29
CA ARG A 225 -52.61 -16.78 14.94
C ARG A 225 -53.48 -16.88 16.18
N GLU A 226 -53.09 -17.69 17.16
CA GLU A 226 -53.79 -17.87 18.44
C GLU A 226 -54.03 -16.52 19.14
N SER A 227 -52.99 -15.69 19.27
CA SER A 227 -53.10 -14.35 19.86
C SER A 227 -53.98 -13.39 19.05
N ALA A 228 -54.01 -13.51 17.72
CA ALA A 228 -54.87 -12.71 16.86
C ALA A 228 -56.35 -13.16 16.93
N ASP A 229 -56.61 -14.45 17.04
CA ASP A 229 -57.97 -15.01 17.23
C ASP A 229 -58.54 -14.69 18.62
N ASP A 230 -57.69 -14.72 19.67
CA ASP A 230 -58.03 -14.21 21.01
C ASP A 230 -58.39 -12.72 20.99
N GLN A 231 -57.57 -11.89 20.33
CA GLN A 231 -57.86 -10.46 20.17
C GLN A 231 -59.17 -10.25 19.38
N ALA A 232 -59.40 -11.03 18.32
CA ALA A 232 -60.66 -10.98 17.57
C ALA A 232 -61.85 -11.43 18.42
N ALA A 233 -61.69 -12.43 19.29
CA ALA A 233 -62.73 -12.86 20.24
C ALA A 233 -63.02 -11.77 21.28
N GLN A 234 -61.99 -11.12 21.84
CA GLN A 234 -62.14 -10.02 22.78
C GLN A 234 -62.83 -8.80 22.14
N VAL A 235 -62.49 -8.46 20.89
CA VAL A 235 -63.15 -7.38 20.12
C VAL A 235 -64.61 -7.73 19.82
N ARG A 236 -64.91 -8.99 19.43
CA ARG A 236 -66.30 -9.46 19.22
C ARG A 236 -67.13 -9.35 20.51
N ALA A 237 -66.64 -9.88 21.63
CA ALA A 237 -67.32 -9.80 22.92
C ALA A 237 -67.50 -8.34 23.41
N GLY A 238 -66.51 -7.46 23.16
CA GLY A 238 -66.62 -6.04 23.44
C GLY A 238 -67.70 -5.35 22.60
N ALA A 239 -67.76 -5.66 21.30
CA ALA A 239 -68.79 -5.14 20.39
C ALA A 239 -70.20 -5.65 20.74
N GLU A 240 -70.34 -6.94 21.08
CA GLU A 240 -71.59 -7.52 21.56
C GLU A 240 -72.07 -6.86 22.86
N LYS A 241 -71.18 -6.63 23.82
CA LYS A 241 -71.49 -5.92 25.07
C LYS A 241 -71.94 -4.48 24.82
N MET A 242 -71.28 -3.75 23.91
CA MET A 242 -71.70 -2.41 23.51
C MET A 242 -73.06 -2.43 22.79
N ALA A 243 -73.30 -3.39 21.91
CA ALA A 243 -74.58 -3.57 21.22
C ALA A 243 -75.71 -4.00 22.17
N ALA A 244 -75.42 -4.72 23.25
CA ALA A 244 -76.39 -5.02 24.30
C ALA A 244 -76.72 -3.76 25.13
N GLY A 245 -75.70 -2.97 25.50
CA GLY A 245 -75.88 -1.67 26.16
C GLY A 245 -76.75 -0.72 25.36
N LEU A 246 -76.42 -0.49 24.08
CA LEU A 246 -77.18 0.38 23.17
C LEU A 246 -78.63 -0.07 22.96
N ARG A 247 -78.93 -1.37 23.01
CA ARG A 247 -80.32 -1.87 23.01
C ARG A 247 -81.02 -1.50 24.31
N ALA A 248 -80.42 -1.80 25.47
CA ALA A 248 -80.99 -1.45 26.77
C ALA A 248 -81.14 0.07 27.00
N ASP A 249 -80.31 0.90 26.35
CA ASP A 249 -80.46 2.36 26.31
C ASP A 249 -81.63 2.79 25.42
N ALA A 250 -81.80 2.15 24.25
CA ALA A 250 -82.92 2.41 23.35
C ALA A 250 -84.27 1.94 23.94
N ASP A 251 -84.30 0.79 24.63
CA ASP A 251 -85.49 0.28 25.31
C ASP A 251 -85.92 1.22 26.45
N ARG A 252 -84.98 1.70 27.26
CA ARG A 252 -85.24 2.77 28.26
C ARG A 252 -85.79 4.03 27.61
N ALA A 253 -85.16 4.53 26.54
CA ALA A 253 -85.63 5.72 25.83
C ALA A 253 -87.04 5.54 25.21
N LEU A 254 -87.43 4.31 24.84
CA LEU A 254 -88.79 3.99 24.39
C LEU A 254 -89.79 3.97 25.55
N ASP A 255 -89.43 3.48 26.73
CA ASP A 255 -90.29 3.47 27.92
C ASP A 255 -90.42 4.86 28.57
N ASP A 256 -89.36 5.66 28.57
CA ASP A 256 -89.39 7.09 28.92
C ASP A 256 -90.32 7.87 27.97
N ALA A 257 -90.25 7.58 26.66
CA ALA A 257 -91.12 8.19 25.66
C ALA A 257 -92.58 7.72 25.74
N ARG A 258 -92.84 6.46 26.11
CA ARG A 258 -94.18 5.93 26.42
C ARG A 258 -94.77 6.65 27.63
N SER A 259 -94.02 6.72 28.72
CA SER A 259 -94.42 7.40 29.96
C SER A 259 -94.75 8.88 29.69
N SER A 260 -93.86 9.59 28.97
CA SER A 260 -94.08 10.97 28.54
C SER A 260 -95.34 11.14 27.66
N ALA A 261 -95.65 10.17 26.80
CA ALA A 261 -96.86 10.19 25.96
C ALA A 261 -98.14 9.89 26.76
N GLU A 262 -98.06 9.10 27.83
CA GLU A 262 -99.18 8.84 28.74
C GLU A 262 -99.44 10.03 29.68
N GLU A 263 -98.40 10.68 30.19
CA GLU A 263 -98.52 11.96 30.89
C GLU A 263 -99.14 13.04 29.99
N LEU A 264 -98.69 13.15 28.73
CA LEU A 264 -99.25 14.10 27.77
C LEU A 264 -100.72 13.81 27.43
N ARG A 265 -101.12 12.54 27.31
CA ARG A 265 -102.53 12.14 27.17
C ARG A 265 -103.33 12.54 28.41
N ALA A 266 -102.86 12.19 29.61
CA ALA A 266 -103.55 12.50 30.86
C ALA A 266 -103.65 14.02 31.11
N ALA A 267 -102.67 14.81 30.67
CA ALA A 267 -102.76 16.27 30.64
C ALA A 267 -103.79 16.76 29.62
N THR A 268 -103.76 16.22 28.39
CA THR A 268 -104.73 16.55 27.34
C THR A 268 -106.16 16.23 27.75
N ASP A 269 -106.41 15.08 28.39
CA ASP A 269 -107.74 14.68 28.88
C ASP A 269 -108.23 15.60 30.01
N LYS A 270 -107.34 16.03 30.92
CA LYS A 270 -107.64 17.05 31.94
C LYS A 270 -107.94 18.41 31.33
N ASP A 271 -107.22 18.81 30.29
CA ASP A 271 -107.43 20.07 29.58
C ASP A 271 -108.74 20.03 28.77
N VAL A 272 -109.05 18.91 28.10
CA VAL A 272 -110.33 18.67 27.42
C VAL A 272 -111.49 18.62 28.41
N ALA A 273 -111.32 18.03 29.59
CA ALA A 273 -112.32 18.07 30.66
C ALA A 273 -112.55 19.50 31.16
N ARG A 274 -111.48 20.27 31.42
CA ARG A 274 -111.57 21.68 31.82
C ARG A 274 -112.22 22.55 30.72
N LEU A 275 -111.92 22.28 29.45
CA LEU A 275 -112.53 22.96 28.31
C LEU A 275 -114.01 22.58 28.13
N ARG A 276 -114.44 21.37 28.47
CA ARG A 276 -115.86 20.99 28.52
C ARG A 276 -116.57 21.67 29.69
N GLU A 277 -116.00 21.64 30.88
CA GLU A 277 -116.55 22.33 32.06
C GLU A 277 -116.65 23.85 31.82
N GLN A 278 -115.64 24.44 31.18
CA GLN A 278 -115.66 25.84 30.75
C GLN A 278 -116.72 26.05 29.67
N ALA A 279 -116.82 25.20 28.65
CA ALA A 279 -117.85 25.32 27.62
C ALA A 279 -119.29 25.12 28.16
N GLU A 280 -119.48 24.33 29.22
CA GLU A 280 -120.77 24.18 29.91
C GLU A 280 -121.10 25.40 30.79
N LYS A 281 -120.11 25.98 31.46
CA LYS A 281 -120.23 27.27 32.13
C LYS A 281 -120.53 28.39 31.15
N ASP A 282 -119.78 28.48 30.06
CA ASP A 282 -119.97 29.45 28.97
C ASP A 282 -121.32 29.25 28.29
N ALA A 283 -121.78 28.01 28.06
CA ALA A 283 -123.11 27.72 27.53
C ALA A 283 -124.23 28.05 28.52
N THR A 284 -123.98 27.95 29.83
CA THR A 284 -124.94 28.34 30.87
C THR A 284 -125.02 29.86 30.99
N SER A 285 -123.87 30.54 31.10
CA SER A 285 -123.76 32.00 31.02
C SER A 285 -124.26 32.55 29.69
N ALA A 286 -124.14 31.82 28.57
CA ALA A 286 -124.73 32.18 27.29
C ALA A 286 -126.23 31.90 27.22
N ARG A 287 -126.78 30.96 27.99
CA ARG A 287 -128.25 30.79 28.16
C ARG A 287 -128.83 31.87 29.05
N GLU A 288 -128.14 32.25 30.13
CA GLU A 288 -128.50 33.38 30.99
C GLU A 288 -128.39 34.70 30.21
N ALA A 289 -127.29 34.90 29.48
CA ALA A 289 -127.11 36.03 28.59
C ALA A 289 -128.03 35.98 27.36
N ALA A 290 -128.51 34.81 26.90
CA ALA A 290 -129.54 34.72 25.87
C ALA A 290 -130.93 35.03 26.41
N ALA A 291 -131.28 34.57 27.62
CA ALA A 291 -132.52 34.94 28.30
C ALA A 291 -132.56 36.45 28.57
N LYS A 292 -131.46 36.98 29.10
CA LYS A 292 -131.24 38.43 29.24
C LYS A 292 -131.26 39.12 27.89
N ALA A 293 -130.61 38.58 26.85
CA ALA A 293 -130.66 39.13 25.50
C ALA A 293 -132.01 38.97 24.80
N THR A 294 -132.93 38.11 25.24
CA THR A 294 -134.33 38.12 24.75
C THR A 294 -135.14 39.23 25.41
N ALA A 295 -134.88 39.56 26.69
CA ALA A 295 -135.42 40.77 27.31
C ALA A 295 -134.80 42.04 26.68
N ASP A 296 -133.47 42.07 26.54
CA ASP A 296 -132.74 43.17 25.92
C ASP A 296 -132.97 43.24 24.40
N GLN A 297 -133.44 42.19 23.71
CA GLN A 297 -133.90 42.26 22.31
C GLN A 297 -135.35 42.76 22.19
N ALA A 298 -136.21 42.52 23.18
CA ALA A 298 -137.50 43.21 23.24
C ALA A 298 -137.30 44.73 23.39
N ALA A 299 -136.27 45.16 24.13
CA ALA A 299 -135.84 46.56 24.19
C ALA A 299 -135.06 47.01 22.93
N ALA A 300 -134.11 46.24 22.43
CA ALA A 300 -133.25 46.62 21.32
C ALA A 300 -133.92 46.49 19.94
N ALA A 301 -135.08 45.84 19.83
CA ALA A 301 -135.96 45.97 18.67
C ALA A 301 -136.47 47.42 18.50
N GLN A 302 -136.54 48.21 19.59
CA GLN A 302 -136.85 49.63 19.53
C GLN A 302 -135.59 50.47 19.22
N ALA A 303 -134.41 50.06 19.69
CA ALA A 303 -133.15 50.81 19.48
C ALA A 303 -132.44 50.54 18.13
N ARG A 304 -132.63 49.37 17.50
CA ARG A 304 -131.99 49.01 16.22
C ARG A 304 -132.50 49.82 15.03
N ALA A 305 -133.56 50.61 15.18
CA ALA A 305 -133.98 51.59 14.19
C ALA A 305 -133.01 52.78 14.04
N GLU A 306 -132.15 53.03 15.03
CA GLU A 306 -131.26 54.22 15.06
C GLU A 306 -129.78 53.89 14.81
N ALA A 307 -129.38 52.61 14.91
CA ALA A 307 -127.97 52.20 14.95
C ALA A 307 -127.31 51.90 13.58
N ASP A 308 -128.08 51.76 12.49
CA ASP A 308 -127.58 51.37 11.15
C ASP A 308 -126.80 52.47 10.39
N ARG A 309 -126.41 53.57 11.06
CA ARG A 309 -125.80 54.75 10.43
C ARG A 309 -124.30 54.95 10.62
N VAL A 310 -123.61 54.10 11.38
CA VAL A 310 -122.23 54.41 11.83
C VAL A 310 -121.25 53.24 11.61
N LEU A 311 -120.19 53.54 10.84
CA LEU A 311 -118.93 52.78 10.72
C LEU A 311 -118.98 51.40 10.04
N GLN A 312 -119.29 51.40 8.74
CA GLN A 312 -118.40 50.69 7.81
C GLN A 312 -117.02 51.38 7.84
N ALA A 313 -116.01 50.77 8.48
CA ALA A 313 -114.63 51.24 8.42
C ALA A 313 -113.60 50.13 8.73
N ALA A 314 -112.40 50.27 8.18
CA ALA A 314 -111.17 49.58 8.60
C ALA A 314 -111.18 48.03 8.58
N THR A 315 -111.38 47.46 7.38
CA THR A 315 -110.56 46.34 6.91
C THR A 315 -109.05 46.69 6.99
N GLU A 316 -108.17 45.72 6.71
CA GLU A 316 -106.71 45.87 6.42
C GLU A 316 -105.73 45.69 7.60
N ARG A 317 -104.51 45.16 7.41
CA ARG A 317 -103.86 44.59 6.20
C ARG A 317 -102.89 43.46 6.57
N THR A 318 -102.94 42.35 5.84
CA THR A 318 -102.08 41.17 6.03
C THR A 318 -100.85 41.15 5.10
N VAL A 319 -99.90 40.28 5.45
CA VAL A 319 -98.76 39.79 4.64
C VAL A 319 -97.71 40.82 4.22
N GLN A 320 -96.56 40.76 4.91
CA GLN A 320 -95.29 41.27 4.38
C GLN A 320 -94.85 40.46 3.15
N ARG A 321 -94.36 41.19 2.14
CA ARG A 321 -93.70 40.71 0.92
C ARG A 321 -92.82 39.48 1.13
N ALA A 322 -93.13 38.37 0.45
CA ALA A 322 -92.23 37.23 0.32
C ALA A 322 -90.97 37.62 -0.48
N ARG A 323 -89.78 37.48 0.12
CA ARG A 323 -88.49 37.68 -0.59
C ARG A 323 -87.39 36.74 -0.04
N ARG A 324 -87.55 35.43 -0.27
CA ARG A 324 -86.70 34.39 0.36
C ARG A 324 -86.41 33.18 -0.55
N ARG A 325 -85.82 33.39 -1.74
CA ARG A 325 -85.46 32.30 -2.67
C ARG A 325 -84.05 32.29 -3.28
N GLU A 326 -83.21 33.29 -3.04
CA GLU A 326 -81.86 33.37 -3.65
C GLU A 326 -80.71 33.22 -2.63
N ILE A 327 -80.77 32.17 -1.80
CA ILE A 327 -79.62 31.72 -0.98
C ILE A 327 -79.51 30.19 -1.09
N ARG A 328 -78.86 29.71 -2.17
CA ARG A 328 -78.52 28.28 -2.33
C ARG A 328 -77.37 27.98 -3.31
N THR A 329 -77.05 28.88 -4.23
CA THR A 329 -76.10 28.66 -5.33
C THR A 329 -74.64 28.95 -4.96
N GLU A 330 -74.37 30.04 -4.24
CA GLU A 330 -73.00 30.58 -4.08
C GLU A 330 -72.10 29.78 -3.11
N SER A 331 -72.68 29.09 -2.13
CA SER A 331 -71.94 28.41 -1.05
C SER A 331 -71.07 27.23 -1.50
N ARG A 332 -71.18 26.78 -2.76
CA ARG A 332 -70.42 25.66 -3.32
C ARG A 332 -69.12 26.08 -4.03
N ALA A 333 -69.00 27.32 -4.50
CA ALA A 333 -67.79 27.81 -5.16
C ALA A 333 -66.68 28.16 -4.15
N ALA A 334 -67.04 28.88 -3.08
CA ALA A 334 -66.09 29.41 -2.09
C ALA A 334 -65.19 28.34 -1.44
N ARG A 335 -65.72 27.14 -1.21
CA ARG A 335 -64.99 26.03 -0.53
C ARG A 335 -63.83 25.43 -1.34
N ARG A 336 -63.70 25.72 -2.65
CA ARG A 336 -62.53 25.26 -3.44
C ARG A 336 -61.36 26.23 -3.43
N LYS A 337 -61.56 27.54 -3.26
CA LYS A 337 -60.47 28.52 -3.27
C LYS A 337 -59.65 28.48 -1.97
N ALA A 338 -60.33 28.43 -0.83
CA ALA A 338 -59.74 28.53 0.52
C ALA A 338 -58.82 27.37 0.97
N ARG A 339 -58.43 26.43 0.08
CA ARG A 339 -57.50 25.32 0.40
C ARG A 339 -56.10 25.48 -0.20
N ASN A 340 -55.91 26.39 -1.16
CA ASN A 340 -54.60 26.59 -1.80
C ASN A 340 -53.81 27.76 -1.19
N ASP A 341 -54.50 28.82 -0.77
CA ASP A 341 -53.89 30.11 -0.42
C ASP A 341 -53.26 30.14 1.01
N ALA A 342 -52.93 28.97 1.58
CA ALA A 342 -52.40 28.82 2.93
C ALA A 342 -51.23 27.80 2.98
N ARG A 343 -50.06 28.20 2.47
CA ARG A 343 -48.82 27.42 2.59
C ARG A 343 -47.58 28.34 2.58
N PRO A 344 -46.60 28.17 3.49
CA PRO A 344 -45.41 29.01 3.51
C PRO A 344 -44.53 28.80 2.27
N ALA A 345 -43.89 29.87 1.81
CA ALA A 345 -42.94 29.84 0.70
C ALA A 345 -41.68 29.00 1.07
N GLY A 346 -41.21 28.17 0.14
CA GLY A 346 -40.05 27.28 0.33
C GLY A 346 -40.28 25.80 0.00
N GLY A 347 -41.51 25.40 -0.29
CA GLY A 347 -41.83 24.03 -0.73
C GLY A 347 -41.50 23.78 -2.21
N VAL A 348 -40.66 22.79 -2.50
CA VAL A 348 -40.38 22.30 -3.87
C VAL A 348 -41.71 21.90 -4.56
N PRO A 349 -41.95 22.24 -5.84
CA PRO A 349 -43.25 22.00 -6.50
C PRO A 349 -43.75 20.54 -6.44
N PRO A 350 -45.08 20.33 -6.41
CA PRO A 350 -45.65 19.00 -6.65
C PRO A 350 -45.38 18.58 -8.10
N LEU A 351 -45.10 17.30 -8.31
CA LEU A 351 -44.90 16.75 -9.66
C LEU A 351 -46.21 16.84 -10.46
N SER A 352 -46.13 17.21 -11.74
CA SER A 352 -47.30 17.16 -12.61
C SER A 352 -47.79 15.72 -12.83
N GLY A 353 -49.03 15.54 -13.29
CA GLY A 353 -49.58 14.20 -13.54
C GLY A 353 -48.77 13.40 -14.58
N GLN A 354 -48.15 14.08 -15.54
CA GLN A 354 -47.26 13.45 -16.52
C GLN A 354 -45.90 13.10 -15.90
N GLU A 355 -45.30 14.00 -15.13
CA GLU A 355 -44.07 13.71 -14.36
C GLU A 355 -44.25 12.55 -13.39
N LEU A 356 -45.42 12.41 -12.75
CA LEU A 356 -45.70 11.33 -11.81
C LEU A 356 -45.75 9.97 -12.52
N VAL A 357 -46.36 9.88 -13.70
CA VAL A 357 -46.32 8.69 -14.56
C VAL A 357 -44.88 8.40 -15.03
N LEU A 358 -44.12 9.43 -15.40
CA LEU A 358 -42.74 9.30 -15.86
C LEU A 358 -41.81 8.82 -14.72
N VAL A 359 -41.98 9.34 -13.50
CA VAL A 359 -41.29 8.87 -12.28
C VAL A 359 -41.70 7.45 -11.92
N ALA A 360 -42.99 7.09 -12.00
CA ALA A 360 -43.44 5.72 -11.76
C ALA A 360 -42.83 4.74 -12.78
N GLY A 361 -42.76 5.11 -14.05
CA GLY A 361 -42.09 4.34 -15.10
C GLY A 361 -40.60 4.18 -14.88
N ILE A 362 -39.90 5.24 -14.48
CA ILE A 362 -38.47 5.19 -14.11
C ILE A 362 -38.24 4.28 -12.90
N VAL A 363 -39.08 4.37 -11.86
CA VAL A 363 -38.98 3.51 -10.67
C VAL A 363 -39.25 2.04 -11.02
N LEU A 364 -40.22 1.75 -11.88
CA LEU A 364 -40.51 0.39 -12.34
C LEU A 364 -39.36 -0.18 -13.18
N ALA A 365 -38.82 0.60 -14.12
CA ALA A 365 -37.68 0.19 -14.94
C ALA A 365 -36.41 -0.01 -14.09
N ALA A 366 -36.14 0.89 -13.14
CA ALA A 366 -35.04 0.76 -12.19
C ALA A 366 -35.18 -0.49 -11.33
N ALA A 367 -36.39 -0.81 -10.84
CA ALA A 367 -36.65 -2.03 -10.09
C ALA A 367 -36.34 -3.28 -10.92
N VAL A 368 -36.86 -3.39 -12.16
CA VAL A 368 -36.60 -4.53 -13.05
C VAL A 368 -35.11 -4.69 -13.36
N VAL A 369 -34.43 -3.62 -13.75
CA VAL A 369 -32.98 -3.64 -14.07
C VAL A 369 -32.16 -4.03 -12.83
N SER A 370 -32.54 -3.55 -11.65
CA SER A 370 -31.82 -3.85 -10.41
C SER A 370 -32.09 -5.28 -9.94
N THR A 371 -33.30 -5.81 -10.09
CA THR A 371 -33.59 -7.23 -9.83
C THR A 371 -32.76 -8.15 -10.74
N LEU A 372 -32.63 -7.82 -12.03
CA LEU A 372 -31.79 -8.58 -12.98
C LEU A 372 -30.29 -8.47 -12.65
N GLY A 373 -29.82 -7.26 -12.30
CA GLY A 373 -28.43 -7.04 -11.88
C GLY A 373 -28.09 -7.76 -10.58
N LEU A 374 -28.99 -7.74 -9.60
CA LEU A 374 -28.87 -8.47 -8.33
C LEU A 374 -28.85 -9.98 -8.56
N LEU A 375 -29.76 -10.54 -9.37
CA LEU A 375 -29.81 -11.98 -9.62
C LEU A 375 -28.54 -12.50 -10.33
N SER A 376 -27.94 -11.69 -11.20
CA SER A 376 -26.66 -11.97 -11.87
C SER A 376 -25.45 -11.83 -10.93
N SER A 377 -25.43 -10.79 -10.08
CA SER A 377 -24.41 -10.59 -9.04
C SER A 377 -24.44 -11.69 -7.98
N TYR A 378 -25.64 -12.09 -7.55
CA TYR A 378 -25.89 -13.02 -6.46
C TYR A 378 -25.17 -14.35 -6.68
N THR A 379 -25.40 -15.02 -7.82
CA THR A 379 -24.82 -16.35 -8.10
C THR A 379 -23.29 -16.30 -8.21
N ALA A 380 -22.74 -15.20 -8.74
CA ALA A 380 -21.31 -14.99 -8.86
C ALA A 380 -20.63 -14.73 -7.49
N LEU A 381 -21.28 -13.96 -6.61
CA LEU A 381 -20.79 -13.72 -5.25
C LEU A 381 -20.96 -14.94 -4.33
N GLU A 382 -22.09 -15.66 -4.42
CA GLU A 382 -22.36 -16.89 -3.69
C GLU A 382 -21.30 -17.98 -4.01
N THR A 383 -20.94 -18.13 -5.29
CA THR A 383 -19.89 -19.06 -5.74
C THR A 383 -18.50 -18.66 -5.25
N LYS A 384 -18.18 -17.36 -5.14
CA LYS A 384 -16.91 -16.91 -4.55
C LYS A 384 -16.91 -17.00 -3.02
N ALA A 385 -18.05 -16.80 -2.36
CA ALA A 385 -18.19 -16.91 -0.90
C ALA A 385 -18.03 -18.35 -0.40
N SER A 386 -18.54 -19.35 -1.11
CA SER A 386 -18.25 -20.76 -0.80
C SER A 386 -16.77 -21.09 -0.97
N GLY A 387 -16.12 -20.53 -2.01
CA GLY A 387 -14.67 -20.57 -2.20
C GLY A 387 -13.84 -19.85 -1.12
N TRP A 388 -14.47 -19.03 -0.26
CA TRP A 388 -13.87 -18.39 0.91
C TRP A 388 -14.27 -19.05 2.24
N GLY A 389 -14.94 -20.20 2.21
CA GLY A 389 -15.28 -20.96 3.42
C GLY A 389 -16.43 -20.37 4.24
N TRP A 390 -17.30 -19.54 3.66
CA TRP A 390 -18.52 -19.10 4.34
C TRP A 390 -19.51 -20.28 4.49
N GLU A 391 -19.89 -20.61 5.73
CA GLU A 391 -20.90 -21.66 6.01
C GLU A 391 -22.25 -21.37 5.34
N TRP A 392 -22.58 -20.09 5.18
CA TRP A 392 -23.80 -19.60 4.54
C TRP A 392 -23.44 -18.65 3.38
N PRO A 393 -23.06 -19.16 2.19
CA PRO A 393 -22.58 -18.33 1.08
C PRO A 393 -23.57 -17.25 0.61
N TRP A 394 -24.87 -17.54 0.71
CA TRP A 394 -25.96 -16.61 0.41
C TRP A 394 -26.00 -15.37 1.32
N LEU A 395 -25.47 -15.47 2.55
CA LEU A 395 -25.52 -14.40 3.54
C LEU A 395 -24.62 -13.21 3.17
N LEU A 396 -23.54 -13.45 2.40
CA LEU A 396 -22.65 -12.39 1.95
C LEU A 396 -23.35 -11.37 1.02
N PRO A 397 -23.94 -11.75 -0.14
CA PRO A 397 -24.67 -10.81 -0.98
C PRO A 397 -25.90 -10.24 -0.26
N VAL A 398 -26.74 -11.08 0.35
CA VAL A 398 -27.98 -10.64 1.01
C VAL A 398 -27.70 -9.65 2.16
N GLY A 399 -26.67 -9.90 2.96
CA GLY A 399 -26.27 -9.00 4.05
C GLY A 399 -25.86 -7.61 3.55
N ILE A 400 -25.14 -7.54 2.43
CA ILE A 400 -24.72 -6.28 1.79
C ILE A 400 -25.93 -5.55 1.19
N ASP A 401 -26.76 -6.27 0.42
CA ASP A 401 -27.91 -5.71 -0.29
C ASP A 401 -29.04 -5.26 0.64
N VAL A 402 -29.15 -5.84 1.85
CA VAL A 402 -30.04 -5.35 2.92
C VAL A 402 -29.39 -4.19 3.70
N ALA A 403 -28.08 -4.23 3.95
CA ALA A 403 -27.40 -3.19 4.75
C ALA A 403 -27.38 -1.82 4.06
N ILE A 404 -27.17 -1.74 2.74
CA ILE A 404 -27.15 -0.47 1.99
C ILE A 404 -28.47 0.32 2.15
N PRO A 405 -29.66 -0.23 1.84
CA PRO A 405 -30.93 0.46 2.06
C PRO A 405 -31.27 0.64 3.55
N ALA A 406 -30.90 -0.29 4.44
CA ALA A 406 -31.15 -0.15 5.88
C ALA A 406 -30.37 1.04 6.49
N PHE A 407 -29.06 1.13 6.26
CA PHE A 407 -28.24 2.26 6.74
C PHE A 407 -28.60 3.57 6.02
N THR A 408 -29.01 3.52 4.75
CA THR A 408 -29.50 4.71 4.03
C THR A 408 -30.82 5.20 4.62
N GLY A 409 -31.78 4.31 4.86
CA GLY A 409 -33.05 4.61 5.52
C GLY A 409 -32.84 5.17 6.93
N ALA A 410 -31.99 4.53 7.74
CA ALA A 410 -31.61 5.04 9.06
C ALA A 410 -30.99 6.44 8.99
N ASN A 411 -30.09 6.71 8.03
CA ASN A 411 -29.53 8.04 7.80
C ASN A 411 -30.60 9.08 7.42
N LEU A 412 -31.58 8.72 6.58
CA LEU A 412 -32.70 9.61 6.22
C LEU A 412 -33.64 9.87 7.41
N VAL A 413 -33.90 8.87 8.25
CA VAL A 413 -34.65 9.02 9.52
C VAL A 413 -33.90 9.91 10.51
N LEU A 414 -32.58 9.74 10.65
CA LEU A 414 -31.74 10.59 11.49
C LEU A 414 -31.73 12.06 11.02
N ILE A 415 -31.68 12.31 9.71
CA ILE A 415 -31.87 13.65 9.13
C ILE A 415 -33.27 14.18 9.47
N ARG A 416 -34.32 13.37 9.33
CA ARG A 416 -35.71 13.74 9.64
C ARG A 416 -35.97 14.01 11.14
N MET A 417 -35.21 13.37 12.04
CA MET A 417 -35.18 13.64 13.48
C MET A 417 -34.24 14.80 13.85
N GLY A 418 -33.44 15.30 12.91
CA GLY A 418 -32.47 16.39 13.12
C GLY A 418 -31.17 15.97 13.80
N MET A 419 -30.95 14.66 14.02
CA MET A 419 -29.79 14.06 14.68
C MET A 419 -28.77 13.54 13.64
N GLU A 420 -28.19 14.44 12.84
CA GLU A 420 -27.32 14.09 11.71
C GLU A 420 -25.96 13.47 12.17
N LEU A 421 -25.90 12.15 12.36
CA LEU A 421 -24.64 11.42 12.62
C LEU A 421 -23.74 11.43 11.38
N ARG A 422 -22.92 12.48 11.23
CA ARG A 422 -22.06 12.76 10.06
C ARG A 422 -21.01 11.69 9.70
N TRP A 423 -20.89 10.61 10.49
CA TRP A 423 -20.08 9.43 10.15
C TRP A 423 -20.90 8.31 9.46
N ILE A 424 -22.19 8.13 9.78
CA ILE A 424 -23.00 7.00 9.29
C ILE A 424 -23.17 7.04 7.77
N ARG A 425 -23.15 8.23 7.16
CA ARG A 425 -23.12 8.45 5.70
C ARG A 425 -21.95 7.77 4.98
N TRP A 426 -20.89 7.36 5.68
CA TRP A 426 -19.80 6.59 5.11
C TRP A 426 -20.09 5.09 5.05
N VAL A 427 -21.00 4.56 5.90
CA VAL A 427 -21.31 3.12 5.95
C VAL A 427 -21.90 2.61 4.62
N PRO A 428 -22.94 3.22 4.02
CA PRO A 428 -23.40 2.82 2.69
C PRO A 428 -22.34 2.96 1.59
N ARG A 429 -21.40 3.91 1.71
CA ARG A 429 -20.32 4.14 0.74
C ARG A 429 -19.18 3.12 0.87
N ALA A 430 -18.88 2.68 2.09
CA ALA A 430 -17.96 1.57 2.34
C ALA A 430 -18.56 0.24 1.87
N LEU A 431 -19.83 -0.03 2.21
CA LEU A 431 -20.58 -1.20 1.72
C LEU A 431 -20.64 -1.20 0.18
N THR A 432 -20.93 -0.07 -0.46
CA THR A 432 -20.83 0.11 -1.91
C THR A 432 -19.45 -0.30 -2.45
N ALA A 433 -18.37 0.25 -1.89
CA ALA A 433 -17.02 -0.04 -2.35
C ALA A 433 -16.66 -1.53 -2.22
N VAL A 434 -17.10 -2.18 -1.12
CA VAL A 434 -17.01 -3.64 -0.95
C VAL A 434 -17.82 -4.38 -2.00
N THR A 435 -19.09 -4.01 -2.22
CA THR A 435 -19.98 -4.62 -3.24
C THR A 435 -19.33 -4.65 -4.63
N VAL A 436 -18.74 -3.51 -5.02
CA VAL A 436 -18.07 -3.32 -6.30
C VAL A 436 -16.75 -4.09 -6.38
N TYR A 437 -15.97 -4.14 -5.30
CA TYR A 437 -14.73 -4.93 -5.22
C TYR A 437 -15.01 -6.45 -5.31
N LEU A 438 -16.05 -6.93 -4.63
CA LEU A 438 -16.49 -8.31 -4.70
C LEU A 438 -16.95 -8.68 -6.12
N ASN A 439 -17.76 -7.84 -6.76
CA ASN A 439 -18.20 -8.03 -8.14
C ASN A 439 -17.05 -7.93 -9.16
N TRP A 440 -16.08 -7.06 -8.92
CA TRP A 440 -14.87 -6.96 -9.74
C TRP A 440 -14.03 -8.25 -9.67
N ASN A 441 -13.97 -8.91 -8.52
CA ASN A 441 -13.26 -10.19 -8.35
C ASN A 441 -14.10 -11.43 -8.69
N ALA A 442 -15.38 -11.24 -9.07
CA ALA A 442 -16.29 -12.32 -9.42
C ALA A 442 -16.01 -12.95 -10.79
N SER A 443 -15.29 -12.25 -11.68
CA SER A 443 -14.90 -12.74 -13.01
C SER A 443 -13.39 -12.65 -13.23
N ASP A 444 -12.84 -13.55 -14.04
CA ASP A 444 -11.41 -13.56 -14.36
C ASP A 444 -11.07 -12.88 -15.69
N SER A 445 -12.08 -12.54 -16.50
CA SER A 445 -11.92 -11.78 -17.75
C SER A 445 -12.07 -10.28 -17.53
N ALA A 446 -11.20 -9.46 -18.13
CA ALA A 446 -11.22 -8.00 -17.94
C ALA A 446 -12.56 -7.34 -18.31
N SER A 447 -13.24 -7.85 -19.36
CA SER A 447 -14.59 -7.44 -19.74
C SER A 447 -15.66 -7.89 -18.74
N GLY A 448 -15.55 -9.10 -18.18
CA GLY A 448 -16.45 -9.59 -17.14
C GLY A 448 -16.35 -8.80 -15.84
N ARG A 449 -15.14 -8.47 -15.39
CA ARG A 449 -14.90 -7.62 -14.20
C ARG A 449 -15.59 -6.25 -14.33
N LEU A 450 -15.44 -5.63 -15.50
CA LEU A 450 -16.14 -4.38 -15.87
C LEU A 450 -17.66 -4.56 -15.89
N GLY A 451 -18.17 -5.65 -16.46
CA GLY A 451 -19.61 -5.94 -16.54
C GLY A 451 -20.29 -6.08 -15.19
N HIS A 452 -19.78 -6.98 -14.31
CA HIS A 452 -20.36 -7.21 -12.99
C HIS A 452 -20.24 -5.98 -12.07
N ALA A 453 -19.12 -5.25 -12.13
CA ALA A 453 -18.96 -3.99 -11.39
C ALA A 453 -19.90 -2.88 -11.91
N ALA A 454 -20.09 -2.75 -13.23
CA ALA A 454 -21.00 -1.76 -13.80
C ALA A 454 -22.48 -2.04 -13.46
N LEU A 455 -22.90 -3.31 -13.51
CA LEU A 455 -24.27 -3.72 -13.15
C LEU A 455 -24.60 -3.40 -11.69
N THR A 456 -23.66 -3.63 -10.76
CA THR A 456 -23.88 -3.33 -9.33
C THR A 456 -23.74 -1.85 -8.99
N LEU A 457 -22.86 -1.11 -9.66
CA LEU A 457 -22.82 0.36 -9.57
C LEU A 457 -24.15 1.01 -10.00
N LEU A 458 -24.86 0.44 -10.97
CA LEU A 458 -26.11 1.00 -11.49
C LEU A 458 -27.23 1.06 -10.43
N TRP A 459 -27.43 -0.02 -9.66
CA TRP A 459 -28.39 -0.04 -8.54
C TRP A 459 -27.99 0.95 -7.43
N VAL A 460 -26.69 1.02 -7.10
CA VAL A 460 -26.17 1.99 -6.12
C VAL A 460 -26.48 3.42 -6.56
N VAL A 461 -26.28 3.76 -7.84
CA VAL A 461 -26.61 5.09 -8.39
C VAL A 461 -28.10 5.40 -8.26
N PHE A 462 -29.00 4.45 -8.56
CA PHE A 462 -30.44 4.63 -8.31
C PHE A 462 -30.75 4.88 -6.82
N SER A 463 -30.10 4.14 -5.90
CA SER A 463 -30.32 4.30 -4.45
C SER A 463 -29.83 5.65 -3.91
N GLU A 464 -28.66 6.14 -4.36
CA GLU A 464 -28.13 7.46 -3.99
C GLU A 464 -28.98 8.58 -4.60
N ILE A 465 -29.51 8.43 -5.82
CA ILE A 465 -30.47 9.37 -6.42
C ILE A 465 -31.76 9.43 -5.59
N ALA A 466 -32.35 8.29 -5.23
CA ALA A 466 -33.56 8.25 -4.41
C ALA A 466 -33.32 8.88 -3.02
N SER A 467 -32.20 8.55 -2.38
CA SER A 467 -31.73 9.15 -1.13
C SER A 467 -31.55 10.67 -1.25
N HIS A 468 -30.95 11.15 -2.34
CA HIS A 468 -30.74 12.57 -2.59
C HIS A 468 -32.06 13.33 -2.82
N VAL A 469 -33.00 12.77 -3.59
CA VAL A 469 -34.33 13.37 -3.83
C VAL A 469 -35.13 13.42 -2.52
N TYR A 470 -35.08 12.38 -1.68
CA TYR A 470 -35.75 12.37 -0.38
C TYR A 470 -35.11 13.35 0.61
N ALA A 471 -33.78 13.37 0.69
CA ALA A 471 -33.03 14.28 1.57
C ALA A 471 -33.15 15.76 1.16
N THR A 472 -33.26 16.08 -0.14
CA THR A 472 -33.50 17.46 -0.61
C THR A 472 -34.93 17.90 -0.35
N ARG A 473 -35.93 17.03 -0.56
CA ARG A 473 -37.34 17.31 -0.17
C ARG A 473 -37.48 17.56 1.34
N ILE A 474 -36.85 16.74 2.19
CA ILE A 474 -36.84 16.97 3.65
C ILE A 474 -36.01 18.20 4.02
N GLY A 475 -34.86 18.43 3.38
CA GLY A 475 -33.99 19.58 3.62
C GLY A 475 -34.71 20.91 3.40
N ALA A 476 -35.50 21.02 2.33
CA ALA A 476 -36.36 22.18 2.07
C ALA A 476 -37.46 22.35 3.13
N VAL A 477 -38.09 21.26 3.56
CA VAL A 477 -39.16 21.28 4.58
C VAL A 477 -38.65 21.59 6.00
N THR A 478 -37.37 21.30 6.30
CA THR A 478 -36.82 21.40 7.68
C THR A 478 -36.29 22.81 8.02
N GLY A 479 -36.24 23.75 7.06
CA GLY A 479 -36.01 25.19 7.31
C GLY A 479 -34.65 25.62 7.90
N LYS A 480 -33.78 24.69 8.32
CA LYS A 480 -32.47 24.98 8.93
C LYS A 480 -31.55 25.72 7.94
N LYS A 481 -31.41 27.04 8.10
CA LYS A 481 -30.36 27.86 7.46
C LYS A 481 -28.97 27.35 7.86
N ARG A 482 -28.41 26.44 7.06
CA ARG A 482 -27.02 25.99 7.20
C ARG A 482 -26.08 27.04 6.60
N MET A 483 -24.99 27.33 7.31
CA MET A 483 -23.84 28.11 6.84
C MET A 483 -23.53 27.83 5.36
N GLU A 484 -23.68 28.84 4.51
CA GLU A 484 -23.53 28.69 3.06
C GLU A 484 -22.11 28.28 2.68
N THR A 485 -22.00 27.32 1.77
CA THR A 485 -20.68 26.82 1.34
C THR A 485 -20.12 27.71 0.25
N VAL A 486 -18.95 28.31 0.51
CA VAL A 486 -18.20 29.11 -0.48
C VAL A 486 -18.08 28.36 -1.81
N ARG A 487 -18.46 29.03 -2.92
CA ARG A 487 -18.50 28.47 -4.29
C ARG A 487 -17.21 27.71 -4.63
N ARG A 488 -17.34 26.44 -5.08
CA ARG A 488 -16.21 25.53 -5.37
C ARG A 488 -15.19 26.12 -6.35
N SER A 489 -15.64 26.87 -7.36
CA SER A 489 -14.74 27.55 -8.33
C SER A 489 -13.76 28.50 -7.66
N ARG A 490 -14.14 29.17 -6.56
CA ARG A 490 -13.27 30.11 -5.84
C ARG A 490 -12.15 29.40 -5.04
N TRP A 491 -12.36 28.15 -4.64
CA TRP A 491 -11.30 27.32 -4.05
C TRP A 491 -10.19 26.98 -5.04
N ILE A 492 -10.54 26.81 -6.32
CA ILE A 492 -9.58 26.56 -7.40
C ILE A 492 -8.87 27.86 -7.79
N LEU A 493 -9.63 28.93 -8.06
CA LEU A 493 -9.10 30.20 -8.57
C LEU A 493 -8.40 31.07 -7.50
N ALA A 494 -8.72 30.90 -6.23
CA ALA A 494 -8.22 31.72 -5.14
C ALA A 494 -8.21 30.98 -3.78
N PRO A 495 -7.43 29.89 -3.61
CA PRO A 495 -7.48 29.05 -2.41
C PRO A 495 -7.17 29.81 -1.12
N ILE A 496 -6.09 30.61 -1.08
CA ILE A 496 -5.67 31.33 0.14
C ILE A 496 -6.67 32.44 0.55
N PRO A 497 -7.14 33.33 -0.37
CA PRO A 497 -8.22 34.26 -0.05
C PRO A 497 -9.52 33.55 0.40
N THR A 498 -9.86 32.43 -0.23
CA THR A 498 -11.07 31.66 0.09
C THR A 498 -10.99 31.01 1.47
N ALA A 499 -9.84 30.45 1.84
CA ALA A 499 -9.60 29.93 3.19
C ALA A 499 -9.71 31.03 4.26
N ARG A 500 -9.17 32.23 3.99
CA ARG A 500 -9.31 33.40 4.89
C ARG A 500 -10.77 33.86 5.02
N LEU A 501 -11.51 33.91 3.92
CA LEU A 501 -12.94 34.24 3.92
C LEU A 501 -13.75 33.23 4.74
N ARG A 502 -13.59 31.92 4.45
CA ARG A 502 -14.28 30.86 5.20
C ARG A 502 -13.91 30.85 6.69
N ARG A 503 -12.66 31.12 7.05
CA ARG A 503 -12.24 31.28 8.45
C ARG A 503 -12.98 32.45 9.12
N ARG A 504 -13.21 33.56 8.40
CA ARG A 504 -14.00 34.69 8.92
C ARG A 504 -15.48 34.33 9.06
N MET A 505 -16.10 33.69 8.06
CA MET A 505 -17.49 33.20 8.16
C MET A 505 -17.72 32.33 9.40
N ILE A 506 -16.79 31.40 9.67
CA ILE A 506 -16.86 30.51 10.85
C ILE A 506 -16.65 31.31 12.16
N LEU A 507 -15.66 32.21 12.22
CA LEU A 507 -15.34 32.95 13.45
C LEU A 507 -16.31 34.11 13.78
N TRP A 508 -17.14 34.53 12.83
CA TRP A 508 -18.06 35.67 12.94
C TRP A 508 -19.53 35.24 12.71
N GLU A 509 -19.78 33.93 12.61
CA GLU A 509 -21.08 33.28 12.37
C GLU A 509 -21.88 33.82 11.16
N ILE A 510 -21.18 34.39 10.16
CA ILE A 510 -21.78 34.97 8.95
C ILE A 510 -22.33 33.85 8.07
N THR A 511 -23.61 33.53 8.25
CA THR A 511 -24.25 32.35 7.62
C THR A 511 -24.39 32.44 6.10
N SER A 512 -24.39 33.63 5.49
CA SER A 512 -24.42 33.79 4.04
C SER A 512 -23.03 34.01 3.43
N TYR A 513 -22.79 33.36 2.29
CA TYR A 513 -21.59 33.55 1.46
C TYR A 513 -21.59 34.93 0.77
N GLU A 514 -22.76 35.42 0.40
CA GLU A 514 -22.93 36.72 -0.26
C GLU A 514 -22.62 37.85 0.73
N GLU A 515 -23.26 37.85 1.90
CA GLU A 515 -22.96 38.79 2.99
C GLU A 515 -21.47 38.80 3.37
N ALA A 516 -20.84 37.64 3.47
CA ALA A 516 -19.42 37.51 3.77
C ALA A 516 -18.52 38.07 2.65
N LEU A 517 -18.98 38.06 1.39
CA LEU A 517 -18.29 38.67 0.26
C LEU A 517 -18.48 40.19 0.23
N THR A 518 -19.69 40.69 0.48
CA THR A 518 -19.97 42.13 0.59
C THR A 518 -19.10 42.77 1.68
N ARG A 519 -19.09 42.20 2.90
CA ARG A 519 -18.22 42.64 4.01
C ARG A 519 -16.71 42.59 3.68
N LEU A 520 -16.30 41.74 2.72
CA LEU A 520 -14.91 41.70 2.23
C LEU A 520 -14.66 42.80 1.18
N GLN A 521 -15.62 43.09 0.30
CA GLN A 521 -15.55 44.18 -0.67
C GLN A 521 -15.53 45.55 0.03
N GLU A 522 -16.44 45.77 0.98
CA GLU A 522 -16.47 46.95 1.86
C GLU A 522 -15.11 47.20 2.53
N GLN A 523 -14.54 46.19 3.20
CA GLN A 523 -13.25 46.32 3.87
C GLN A 523 -12.09 46.55 2.89
N THR A 524 -12.20 46.08 1.64
CA THR A 524 -11.24 46.38 0.57
C THR A 524 -11.39 47.81 0.05
N TYR A 525 -12.62 48.31 -0.09
CA TYR A 525 -12.96 49.65 -0.55
C TYR A 525 -12.58 50.73 0.47
N LEU A 526 -12.98 50.57 1.74
CA LEU A 526 -12.54 51.44 2.84
C LEU A 526 -11.00 51.50 2.95
N ARG A 527 -10.32 50.37 2.70
CA ARG A 527 -8.85 50.32 2.67
C ARG A 527 -8.25 50.91 1.38
N ALA A 528 -9.03 51.15 0.34
CA ALA A 528 -8.62 51.92 -0.84
C ALA A 528 -8.74 53.42 -0.54
N GLN A 529 -9.92 53.91 -0.13
CA GLN A 529 -10.15 55.30 0.29
C GLN A 529 -9.10 55.77 1.30
N LEU A 530 -8.85 55.00 2.37
CA LEU A 530 -7.84 55.36 3.37
C LEU A 530 -6.41 55.49 2.81
N LYS A 531 -6.05 54.74 1.77
CA LYS A 531 -4.73 54.90 1.11
C LYS A 531 -4.69 56.11 0.17
N GLU A 532 -5.83 56.50 -0.39
CA GLU A 532 -5.97 57.62 -1.31
C GLU A 532 -5.86 58.93 -0.53
N GLU A 533 -6.68 59.08 0.51
CA GLU A 533 -6.72 60.24 1.40
C GLU A 533 -5.42 60.43 2.21
N TYR A 534 -4.89 59.36 2.83
CA TYR A 534 -3.75 59.46 3.75
C TYR A 534 -2.42 58.90 3.20
N GLY A 535 -2.40 58.44 1.95
CA GLY A 535 -1.23 57.87 1.29
C GLY A 535 -0.70 56.59 1.94
N TRP A 536 0.57 56.27 1.69
CA TRP A 536 1.23 55.08 2.24
C TRP A 536 1.23 54.98 3.78
N ARG A 537 1.13 56.11 4.49
CA ARG A 537 1.12 56.20 5.95
C ARG A 537 -0.28 56.19 6.59
N TRP A 538 -1.33 55.81 5.84
CA TRP A 538 -2.72 55.78 6.33
C TRP A 538 -2.93 55.09 7.69
N ARG A 539 -2.19 54.02 8.01
CA ARG A 539 -2.33 53.31 9.29
C ARG A 539 -1.99 54.15 10.52
N SER A 540 -1.12 55.16 10.38
CA SER A 540 -0.75 56.09 11.45
C SER A 540 -1.38 57.47 11.29
N LYS A 541 -1.74 57.88 10.06
CA LYS A 541 -2.38 59.17 9.78
C LYS A 541 -3.91 59.18 9.94
N ALA A 542 -4.61 58.10 9.58
CA ALA A 542 -6.06 58.10 9.58
C ALA A 542 -6.64 58.21 11.01
N PRO A 543 -7.78 58.91 11.22
CA PRO A 543 -8.54 58.90 12.46
C PRO A 543 -8.70 57.53 13.11
N LEU A 544 -8.79 57.50 14.44
CA LEU A 544 -8.99 56.25 15.19
C LEU A 544 -10.29 55.56 14.76
N GLU A 545 -11.35 56.33 14.55
CA GLU A 545 -12.70 55.83 14.27
C GLU A 545 -12.78 55.15 12.89
N GLN A 546 -12.24 55.76 11.83
CA GLN A 546 -12.13 55.14 10.52
C GLN A 546 -11.30 53.83 10.58
N ARG A 547 -10.20 53.81 11.35
CA ARG A 547 -9.39 52.60 11.57
C ARG A 547 -10.12 51.55 12.42
N MET A 548 -11.05 51.96 13.29
CA MET A 548 -11.94 51.07 14.03
C MET A 548 -13.06 50.51 13.14
N ALA A 549 -13.68 51.32 12.28
CA ALA A 549 -14.66 50.84 11.29
C ALA A 549 -14.06 49.71 10.41
N LEU A 550 -12.84 49.93 9.90
CA LEU A 550 -12.09 48.92 9.15
C LEU A 550 -11.77 47.65 9.97
N LYS A 551 -11.67 47.75 11.30
CA LYS A 551 -11.32 46.64 12.20
C LYS A 551 -12.55 45.85 12.67
N LEU A 552 -13.64 46.53 13.01
CA LEU A 552 -14.89 45.92 13.46
C LEU A 552 -15.76 45.43 12.28
N GLY A 553 -15.58 45.95 11.06
CA GLY A 553 -16.42 45.56 9.92
C GLY A 553 -17.84 46.14 9.99
N SER A 554 -17.96 47.27 10.69
CA SER A 554 -19.14 48.12 10.80
C SER A 554 -18.63 49.52 11.16
N ALA A 555 -19.07 50.56 10.46
CA ALA A 555 -18.95 51.91 11.01
C ALA A 555 -19.78 52.00 12.30
N PRO A 556 -19.33 52.69 13.36
CA PRO A 556 -20.28 53.14 14.38
C PRO A 556 -21.30 54.07 13.73
N ALA A 557 -22.55 54.10 14.20
CA ALA A 557 -23.63 54.81 13.51
C ALA A 557 -23.32 56.30 13.21
N ALA A 558 -22.57 56.98 14.08
CA ALA A 558 -22.07 58.34 13.90
C ALA A 558 -21.16 58.57 12.67
N LEU A 559 -20.71 57.49 12.01
CA LEU A 559 -19.92 57.52 10.77
C LEU A 559 -20.72 57.14 9.50
N ALA A 560 -22.01 56.85 9.63
CA ALA A 560 -22.91 56.80 8.47
C ALA A 560 -23.26 58.23 8.01
N ASP A 561 -23.61 59.11 8.95
CA ASP A 561 -23.96 60.53 8.72
C ASP A 561 -22.78 61.40 8.22
N THR A 562 -21.53 60.92 8.34
CA THR A 562 -20.33 61.71 7.98
C THR A 562 -19.55 61.15 6.78
N LEU A 563 -20.09 60.14 6.10
CA LEU A 563 -19.51 59.57 4.87
C LEU A 563 -20.43 59.69 3.64
N THR A 564 -21.51 60.48 3.73
CA THR A 564 -22.31 60.92 2.58
C THR A 564 -21.58 62.01 1.79
N PRO A 565 -21.21 61.80 0.51
CA PRO A 565 -20.85 62.89 -0.37
C PRO A 565 -22.14 63.60 -0.79
N GLU A 566 -22.31 64.87 -0.42
CA GLU A 566 -23.28 65.73 -1.09
C GLU A 566 -22.73 66.10 -2.47
N ASP A 567 -23.01 65.28 -3.48
CA ASP A 567 -23.41 65.75 -4.80
C ASP A 567 -24.00 64.62 -5.67
N ALA A 568 -24.83 65.01 -6.65
CA ALA A 568 -25.69 64.14 -7.47
C ALA A 568 -24.93 63.02 -8.26
N LEU A 569 -25.52 61.88 -8.62
CA LEU A 569 -26.76 61.75 -9.41
C LEU A 569 -27.58 60.46 -9.18
N THR A 570 -28.89 60.66 -9.35
CA THR A 570 -30.01 59.72 -9.45
C THR A 570 -29.81 58.41 -10.24
N VAL A 571 -30.36 57.31 -9.71
CA VAL A 571 -31.24 56.39 -10.47
C VAL A 571 -32.42 56.00 -9.57
N GLU A 572 -33.65 56.14 -10.06
CA GLU A 572 -34.87 55.76 -9.34
C GLU A 572 -35.20 54.26 -9.42
N ARG A 573 -35.51 53.65 -8.27
CA ARG A 573 -36.77 52.92 -8.04
C ARG A 573 -36.94 52.72 -6.53
N ALA A 574 -37.90 53.30 -5.81
CA ALA A 574 -39.34 53.52 -6.06
C ALA A 574 -40.19 52.24 -5.92
N GLU A 575 -41.30 52.37 -5.19
CA GLU A 575 -42.20 51.34 -4.59
C GLU A 575 -41.59 50.71 -3.30
N GLU A 576 -42.02 51.00 -2.05
CA GLU A 576 -43.38 51.05 -1.42
C GLU A 576 -44.04 49.66 -1.35
N THR A 577 -44.80 49.21 -0.32
CA THR A 577 -45.21 49.67 1.03
C THR A 577 -45.58 48.39 1.87
N GLU A 578 -46.02 48.34 3.14
CA GLU A 578 -46.51 49.29 4.17
C GLU A 578 -46.24 48.71 5.61
N HIS A 579 -46.68 49.38 6.69
CA HIS A 579 -46.53 49.00 8.10
C HIS A 579 -47.49 47.90 8.61
N ALA A 580 -47.11 47.24 9.72
CA ALA A 580 -48.02 46.89 10.82
C ALA A 580 -47.28 46.51 12.13
N HIS A 581 -47.37 47.38 13.16
CA HIS A 581 -47.26 47.03 14.59
C HIS A 581 -48.69 47.06 15.18
N PRO A 582 -49.05 46.27 16.23
CA PRO A 582 -48.44 46.24 17.58
C PRO A 582 -47.95 44.80 17.98
N ASP A 583 -47.58 44.44 19.21
CA ASP A 583 -47.79 45.06 20.54
C ASP A 583 -46.62 44.80 21.54
N MET A 584 -46.66 45.46 22.70
CA MET A 584 -45.57 45.52 23.69
C MET A 584 -45.95 44.99 25.08
N SER A 585 -45.03 44.23 25.70
CA SER A 585 -44.91 44.02 27.16
C SER A 585 -43.49 43.52 27.46
N ALA A 586 -42.60 44.36 27.98
CA ALA A 586 -42.43 44.63 29.42
C ALA A 586 -41.90 43.38 30.18
N LEU A 587 -40.58 43.18 30.27
CA LEU A 587 -39.62 43.82 31.20
C LEU A 587 -39.62 43.23 32.62
N THR A 588 -38.56 42.48 32.94
CA THR A 588 -37.95 42.43 34.28
C THR A 588 -36.43 42.41 34.15
N SER A 589 -35.74 43.29 34.87
CA SER A 589 -34.27 43.35 34.88
C SER A 589 -33.67 42.30 35.81
N GLY A 590 -32.49 41.77 35.45
CA GLY A 590 -31.71 40.83 36.24
C GLY A 590 -30.22 41.13 36.14
N GLU A 591 -29.78 42.24 36.73
CA GLU A 591 -28.39 42.71 36.67
C GLU A 591 -27.55 42.03 37.75
N VAL A 592 -26.55 41.23 37.35
CA VAL A 592 -25.43 40.81 38.20
C VAL A 592 -24.12 41.07 37.46
N ARG A 593 -23.13 41.57 38.21
CA ARG A 593 -21.92 42.24 37.72
C ARG A 593 -20.71 41.68 38.47
N GLY A 594 -19.62 41.44 37.74
CA GLY A 594 -18.37 40.90 38.28
C GLY A 594 -18.11 39.46 37.80
N GLU A 595 -16.87 39.05 37.50
CA GLU A 595 -15.64 39.86 37.44
C GLU A 595 -14.62 39.27 36.43
N ARG A 596 -13.44 39.88 36.35
CA ARG A 596 -12.34 39.51 35.43
C ARG A 596 -11.49 38.38 36.11
N GLU A 597 -10.57 37.66 35.47
CA GLU A 597 -9.38 38.16 34.75
C GLU A 597 -8.77 37.20 33.70
N ARG A 598 -7.82 37.76 32.93
CA ARG A 598 -6.74 37.15 32.12
C ARG A 598 -5.45 37.96 32.45
N PRO A 599 -4.26 37.84 31.79
CA PRO A 599 -3.77 36.90 30.76
C PRO A 599 -2.29 36.42 30.92
N ALA A 600 -1.82 35.53 30.04
CA ALA A 600 -0.46 35.48 29.40
C ALA A 600 -0.42 34.27 28.42
N LEU A 601 0.23 34.21 27.23
CA LEU A 601 1.45 34.81 26.64
C LEU A 601 2.76 34.14 27.14
N THR A 602 3.80 33.90 26.33
CA THR A 602 4.15 34.45 24.99
C THR A 602 4.06 33.44 23.82
N SER A 603 5.15 33.11 23.10
CA SER A 603 5.18 32.32 21.84
C SER A 603 6.61 31.95 21.35
N GLY A 604 6.74 30.87 20.55
CA GLY A 604 7.96 30.49 19.78
C GLY A 604 8.08 28.96 19.52
N ALA A 605 8.56 28.44 18.38
CA ALA A 605 8.98 29.09 17.13
C ALA A 605 8.94 28.12 15.90
N HIS A 606 9.26 28.68 14.73
CA HIS A 606 9.49 28.11 13.38
C HIS A 606 10.64 27.08 13.34
N GLU A 607 10.98 26.30 12.29
CA GLU A 607 10.44 25.98 10.93
C GLU A 607 11.17 24.70 10.43
N GLY A 608 10.77 24.11 9.29
CA GLY A 608 11.62 23.10 8.62
C GLY A 608 10.89 22.19 7.64
N GLU A 609 10.93 22.52 6.34
CA GLU A 609 10.34 21.72 5.25
C GLU A 609 11.42 21.33 4.22
N ARG A 610 11.58 20.02 3.98
CA ARG A 610 11.64 19.39 2.65
C ARG A 610 11.94 17.88 2.66
N ASP A 611 11.28 17.22 1.71
CA ASP A 611 11.76 16.16 0.80
C ASP A 611 12.72 15.08 1.33
N THR A 612 12.19 13.84 1.42
CA THR A 612 12.76 12.71 0.66
C THR A 612 11.74 11.57 0.52
N GLU A 613 11.61 11.04 -0.69
CA GLU A 613 10.87 9.81 -0.96
C GLU A 613 11.80 8.62 -0.66
N GLU A 614 11.50 7.79 0.37
CA GLU A 614 11.91 6.37 0.54
C GLU A 614 11.67 5.90 2.00
N THR A 615 10.43 5.64 2.42
CA THR A 615 10.19 4.84 3.67
C THR A 615 8.80 4.19 3.83
N ASP A 616 7.96 4.17 2.78
CA ASP A 616 6.57 3.69 2.91
C ASP A 616 6.41 2.15 2.83
N ALA A 617 7.49 1.41 2.60
CA ALA A 617 7.50 -0.05 2.53
C ALA A 617 7.55 -0.77 3.91
N GLN A 618 7.71 -0.05 5.03
CA GLN A 618 7.91 -0.64 6.38
C GLN A 618 6.91 -0.16 7.45
N ARG A 619 5.78 0.44 7.07
CA ARG A 619 4.76 0.94 8.03
C ARG A 619 3.56 0.01 8.25
N ALA A 620 3.56 -1.17 7.64
CA ALA A 620 2.39 -2.06 7.59
C ALA A 620 2.25 -3.05 8.77
N GLU A 621 3.31 -3.33 9.54
CA GLU A 621 3.33 -4.40 10.55
C GLU A 621 3.01 -3.95 12.00
N GLY A 622 2.56 -2.70 12.21
CA GLY A 622 2.40 -2.10 13.55
C GLY A 622 0.99 -1.61 13.92
N ALA A 623 -0.02 -1.91 13.11
CA ALA A 623 -1.37 -1.35 13.26
C ALA A 623 -2.30 -2.21 14.14
N LEU A 624 -1.99 -2.28 15.44
CA LEU A 624 -2.86 -2.87 16.47
C LEU A 624 -4.29 -2.32 16.37
N THR A 625 -5.29 -3.19 16.48
CA THR A 625 -6.69 -2.78 16.49
C THR A 625 -7.00 -1.91 17.72
N ARG A 626 -8.12 -1.19 17.71
CA ARG A 626 -8.58 -0.40 18.87
C ARG A 626 -8.71 -1.28 20.12
N SER A 627 -9.30 -2.47 19.99
CA SER A 627 -9.45 -3.48 21.04
C SER A 627 -8.11 -3.95 21.60
N GLU A 628 -7.10 -4.21 20.77
CA GLU A 628 -5.77 -4.60 21.24
C GLU A 628 -5.02 -3.43 21.89
N THR A 629 -5.22 -2.20 21.39
CA THR A 629 -4.66 -0.97 21.97
C THR A 629 -5.23 -0.71 23.37
N GLU A 630 -6.54 -0.93 23.55
CA GLU A 630 -7.23 -0.84 24.85
C GLU A 630 -6.76 -1.96 25.79
N ALA A 631 -6.67 -3.21 25.34
CA ALA A 631 -6.16 -4.34 26.12
C ALA A 631 -4.68 -4.17 26.55
N LEU A 632 -3.82 -3.64 25.67
CA LEU A 632 -2.43 -3.31 26.01
C LEU A 632 -2.34 -2.14 27.01
N THR A 633 -3.29 -1.21 26.97
CA THR A 633 -3.36 -0.10 27.93
C THR A 633 -3.73 -0.62 29.32
N GLU A 634 -4.74 -1.48 29.45
CA GLU A 634 -5.06 -2.12 30.74
C GLU A 634 -3.92 -3.02 31.27
N ARG A 635 -3.21 -3.76 30.40
CA ARG A 635 -2.02 -4.52 30.82
C ARG A 635 -0.92 -3.61 31.39
N ARG A 636 -0.69 -2.44 30.78
CA ARG A 636 0.25 -1.42 31.29
C ARG A 636 -0.22 -0.84 32.63
N HIS A 637 -1.51 -0.49 32.75
CA HIS A 637 -2.09 -0.02 34.02
C HIS A 637 -2.01 -1.09 35.12
N ALA A 638 -2.25 -2.36 34.81
CA ALA A 638 -2.12 -3.47 35.75
C ALA A 638 -0.67 -3.68 36.23
N ARG A 639 0.33 -3.62 35.33
CA ARG A 639 1.75 -3.69 35.73
C ARG A 639 2.16 -2.48 36.59
N ILE A 640 1.64 -1.29 36.32
CA ILE A 640 1.87 -0.11 37.17
C ILE A 640 1.20 -0.27 38.54
N ARG A 641 -0.05 -0.78 38.63
CA ARG A 641 -0.71 -1.09 39.90
C ARG A 641 0.10 -2.08 40.75
N LEU A 642 0.67 -3.12 40.13
CA LEU A 642 1.65 -4.01 40.80
C LEU A 642 2.90 -3.28 41.27
N LEU A 643 3.46 -2.36 40.48
CA LEU A 643 4.67 -1.60 40.85
C LEU A 643 4.45 -0.71 42.09
N TYR A 644 3.24 -0.16 42.32
CA TYR A 644 2.91 0.51 43.58
C TYR A 644 2.98 -0.47 44.77
N THR A 645 2.43 -1.68 44.64
CA THR A 645 2.47 -2.70 45.70
C THR A 645 3.87 -3.28 45.92
N GLU A 646 4.71 -3.34 44.89
CA GLU A 646 6.11 -3.81 44.97
C GLU A 646 7.03 -2.80 45.67
N LEU A 647 6.82 -1.50 45.46
CA LEU A 647 7.66 -0.44 46.01
C LEU A 647 7.17 0.15 47.34
N GLY A 648 5.89 -0.01 47.68
CA GLY A 648 5.28 0.61 48.88
C GLY A 648 5.29 2.15 48.87
N ARG A 649 5.56 2.76 47.71
CA ARG A 649 5.61 4.20 47.47
C ARG A 649 5.25 4.52 46.03
N ARG A 650 5.06 5.82 45.73
CA ARG A 650 4.89 6.30 44.35
C ARG A 650 6.12 5.89 43.49
N PRO A 651 5.91 5.21 42.34
CA PRO A 651 6.98 4.84 41.43
C PRO A 651 7.44 6.04 40.60
N GLU A 652 8.74 6.14 40.35
CA GLU A 652 9.33 7.13 39.46
C GLU A 652 9.23 6.74 37.98
N TRP A 653 9.42 7.73 37.11
CA TRP A 653 9.20 7.55 35.66
C TRP A 653 10.16 6.52 35.02
N THR A 654 11.37 6.36 35.58
CA THR A 654 12.33 5.32 35.18
C THR A 654 11.85 3.94 35.60
N GLU A 655 11.37 3.80 36.84
CA GLU A 655 10.88 2.52 37.39
C GLU A 655 9.67 2.02 36.59
N ILE A 656 8.78 2.94 36.15
CA ILE A 656 7.68 2.63 35.23
C ILE A 656 8.18 2.24 33.83
N ARG A 657 9.17 2.95 33.28
CA ARG A 657 9.76 2.61 31.97
C ARG A 657 10.32 1.18 32.02
N ASP A 658 11.12 0.88 33.02
CA ASP A 658 11.85 -0.37 33.15
C ASP A 658 10.87 -1.54 33.41
N ALA A 659 9.96 -1.40 34.39
CA ALA A 659 8.94 -2.41 34.68
C ALA A 659 7.94 -2.68 33.53
N LEU A 660 7.78 -1.75 32.57
CA LEU A 660 7.00 -1.97 31.34
C LEU A 660 7.83 -2.56 30.18
N THR A 661 9.14 -2.33 30.16
CA THR A 661 10.06 -2.95 29.21
C THR A 661 10.33 -4.41 29.59
N ASP A 662 10.62 -4.69 30.86
CA ASP A 662 10.84 -6.05 31.39
C ASP A 662 9.62 -6.95 31.22
N ALA A 663 8.41 -6.36 31.31
CA ALA A 663 7.15 -7.06 31.10
C ALA A 663 6.78 -7.28 29.62
N GLY A 664 7.62 -6.85 28.66
CA GLY A 664 7.34 -6.94 27.22
C GLY A 664 6.14 -6.08 26.78
N LEU A 665 5.76 -5.05 27.55
CA LEU A 665 4.58 -4.22 27.29
C LEU A 665 4.89 -2.94 26.50
N SER A 666 6.12 -2.77 25.99
CA SER A 666 6.47 -1.62 25.15
C SER A 666 7.61 -1.92 24.18
N ASP A 667 7.31 -1.88 22.88
CA ASP A 667 8.25 -2.14 21.76
C ASP A 667 9.24 -1.00 21.53
N LYS A 668 9.14 0.09 22.31
CA LYS A 668 9.94 1.32 22.23
C LYS A 668 10.20 1.85 23.64
N PRO A 669 11.35 2.49 23.91
CA PRO A 669 11.64 3.02 25.24
C PRO A 669 10.60 4.06 25.68
N VAL A 670 9.92 3.80 26.81
CA VAL A 670 8.84 4.66 27.31
C VAL A 670 9.40 6.04 27.69
N SER A 671 8.94 7.08 26.98
CA SER A 671 9.35 8.45 27.26
C SER A 671 8.79 8.98 28.57
N ARG A 672 9.53 9.85 29.28
CA ARG A 672 9.12 10.45 30.57
C ARG A 672 7.69 11.01 30.58
N PRO A 673 7.21 11.78 29.57
CA PRO A 673 5.82 12.26 29.54
C PRO A 673 4.78 11.16 29.33
N THR A 674 5.18 9.98 28.84
CA THR A 674 4.29 8.82 28.63
C THR A 674 4.19 7.98 29.89
N ALA A 675 5.32 7.70 30.57
CA ALA A 675 5.33 7.09 31.90
C ALA A 675 4.52 7.93 32.92
N GLN A 676 4.70 9.26 32.90
CA GLN A 676 3.94 10.18 33.76
C GLN A 676 2.43 10.19 33.46
N ARG A 677 2.01 10.10 32.18
CA ARG A 677 0.59 10.00 31.81
C ARG A 677 -0.03 8.67 32.21
N LEU A 678 0.68 7.55 32.01
CA LEU A 678 0.22 6.23 32.46
C LEU A 678 0.10 6.17 34.00
N ARG A 679 1.03 6.79 34.73
CA ARG A 679 0.92 6.94 36.21
C ARG A 679 -0.31 7.76 36.59
N ALA A 680 -0.50 8.93 35.98
CA ALA A 680 -1.65 9.79 36.27
C ALA A 680 -2.99 9.10 35.99
N GLN A 681 -3.10 8.31 34.91
CA GLN A 681 -4.30 7.53 34.61
C GLN A 681 -4.58 6.44 35.66
N VAL A 682 -3.55 5.80 36.22
CA VAL A 682 -3.71 4.83 37.32
C VAL A 682 -4.11 5.54 38.62
N GLU A 683 -3.53 6.70 38.91
CA GLU A 683 -3.89 7.55 40.06
C GLU A 683 -5.33 8.10 39.96
N GLU A 684 -5.79 8.42 38.75
CA GLU A 684 -7.15 8.90 38.45
C GLU A 684 -8.19 7.76 38.50
N ALA A 685 -7.84 6.56 38.03
CA ALA A 685 -8.71 5.39 38.06
C ALA A 685 -8.80 4.70 39.43
N ALA A 686 -7.87 4.97 40.36
CA ALA A 686 -7.84 4.39 41.70
C ALA A 686 -7.45 5.45 42.77
N PRO A 687 -8.36 6.37 43.12
CA PRO A 687 -8.09 7.44 44.08
C PRO A 687 -8.05 6.91 45.54
N GLY A 688 -6.94 6.29 45.94
CA GLY A 688 -6.73 5.81 47.32
C GLY A 688 -5.71 4.68 47.50
N ALA A 689 -4.60 4.69 46.74
CA ALA A 689 -3.48 3.74 46.86
C ALA A 689 -2.17 4.46 47.22
#